data_AF-A0A7S1EUM4-F1
#
_entry.id   AF-A0A7S1EUM4-F1
#
_cell.length_a   1.000
_cell.length_b   1.000
_cell.length_c   1.000
_cell.angle_alpha   90.00
_cell.angle_beta   90.00
_cell.angle_gamma   90.00
#
_symmetry.space_group_name_H-M   'P 1'
#
loop_
_entity.id
_entity.type
_entity.pdbx_description
1 polymer ?
#
loop_
_entity_poly.entity_id
_entity_poly.type
_entity_poly.pdbx_seq_one_letter_code
_entity_poly.pdbx_strand_id
1 'polypeptide(L)'
;RYRDLTEDQRDTMREYFRKKLFPLITPLSVDQTHPFPLLQSHGIYLVVVVLNPETSKTRRLYFRIPNVKPRALPVDETRLKYISVEHICLANIDMICEGMELLKAYPFRVTRNVKLEIDDTSFGDSDNLLDFVWEEVHRRRSAPATRLEVTKTMPADMRVLIQKELYLDEIDVYIIPSNLLGLADFFSVSFAPLPDLQYRPHEPSVPKRLIGLEEKLHEDPGKIFTVIRKGDLLVDYPTMSFNQSSLLFLRAAARDPKVQAIKCVLYRGGPDSPLVASLIRAAKSGKEVSVLVELKASFDEVQNSTYARQLQDAGCNVSYGLVGLKTHSKIMAVVRAEENGFRAYCQIATGNFNPSTAKIYTDLALFTCREDICLDVLDLFNALTGFSRKRRYRRLLVAPVNMLDSFIQMIDREAENARKGLAARIIVQINGLTEVDVVSHLYAASQAGVRIDIICRGLCAIRPGLPGKSENIRVFSWIGRFLQHRRIFYFHNNGDEHFFIGSADLRNRNLNGRVEVVVPIDDEKIRRKLYKMLIFFLTDRENTWEMASDGRYYFRKACAIPDPAPAPDLGSVLSIKDDEELVSKENDAIKISGWKNEWSVMIDGSSVVVNSVSYGCVPIRLKAGAVGDKEPEVLLVTPSKGSDDWNFPQGGEVEGESNRDSSKRHAEVNAGVTGRIIGSLGWFLSGKEKQHAIEVFILETKKELDWAEEFVRERQWFPLSDALTLSDDASNEILEKVLSTLSNWFQMSKRESSQKDDTSNNNSVHHENGLQTEIVDTMVDKNESASAEMSAVSAENESTDYRVEEMVNPVENGTGPATLLESPLKMKSSASSESLQGLSHILPNLEQHQQPSDST
;
A
#
# COMPACT_ATOMS: atom_id res chain seq x y z
N ARG A 1 -22.46 19.72 -0.47
CA ARG A 1 -23.70 19.15 0.14
C ARG A 1 -24.86 19.41 -0.82
N TYR A 2 -26.02 18.76 -0.69
CA TYR A 2 -27.12 18.92 -1.65
C TYR A 2 -27.58 20.37 -1.86
N ARG A 3 -27.67 21.14 -0.77
CA ARG A 3 -27.99 22.59 -0.80
C ARG A 3 -26.92 23.47 -1.48
N ASP A 4 -25.70 22.96 -1.63
CA ASP A 4 -24.57 23.69 -2.22
C ASP A 4 -24.45 23.36 -3.74
N LEU A 5 -25.37 22.56 -4.29
CA LEU A 5 -25.50 22.30 -5.73
C LEU A 5 -26.24 23.44 -6.43
N THR A 6 -25.96 23.65 -7.73
CA THR A 6 -26.77 24.54 -8.58
C THR A 6 -28.18 23.98 -8.78
N GLU A 7 -29.10 24.78 -9.35
CA GLU A 7 -30.48 24.35 -9.59
C GLU A 7 -30.55 23.16 -10.55
N ASP A 8 -29.92 23.26 -11.72
CA ASP A 8 -29.82 22.16 -12.71
C ASP A 8 -29.22 20.88 -12.09
N GLN A 9 -28.23 21.02 -11.20
CA GLN A 9 -27.63 19.89 -10.50
C GLN A 9 -28.59 19.25 -9.50
N ARG A 10 -29.40 20.03 -8.77
CA ARG A 10 -30.44 19.50 -7.87
C ARG A 10 -31.50 18.77 -8.67
N ASP A 11 -31.97 19.33 -9.77
CA ASP A 11 -32.99 18.71 -10.63
C ASP A 11 -32.48 17.40 -11.26
N THR A 12 -31.24 17.41 -11.74
CA THR A 12 -30.56 16.20 -12.25
C THR A 12 -30.46 15.12 -11.17
N MET A 13 -30.09 15.48 -9.92
CA MET A 13 -30.00 14.54 -8.81
C MET A 13 -31.38 14.06 -8.31
N ARG A 14 -32.42 14.90 -8.36
CA ARG A 14 -33.82 14.55 -8.03
C ARG A 14 -34.42 13.62 -9.08
N GLU A 15 -34.12 13.83 -10.35
CA GLU A 15 -34.53 12.94 -11.43
C GLU A 15 -33.77 11.60 -11.39
N TYR A 16 -32.48 11.63 -11.07
CA TYR A 16 -31.69 10.42 -10.79
C TYR A 16 -32.30 9.64 -9.60
N PHE A 17 -32.66 10.34 -8.51
CA PHE A 17 -33.34 9.73 -7.37
C PHE A 17 -34.64 9.03 -7.81
N ARG A 18 -35.53 9.75 -8.50
CA ARG A 18 -36.83 9.23 -8.98
C ARG A 18 -36.67 8.00 -9.87
N LYS A 19 -35.72 8.02 -10.81
CA LYS A 19 -35.53 6.95 -11.82
C LYS A 19 -34.66 5.77 -11.36
N LYS A 20 -33.74 5.96 -10.41
CA LYS A 20 -32.69 4.97 -10.08
C LYS A 20 -32.62 4.57 -8.60
N LEU A 21 -33.01 5.45 -7.67
CA LEU A 21 -32.89 5.18 -6.23
C LEU A 21 -34.24 4.84 -5.61
N PHE A 22 -35.28 5.64 -5.88
CA PHE A 22 -36.62 5.47 -5.33
C PHE A 22 -37.21 4.06 -5.55
N PRO A 23 -37.11 3.43 -6.74
CA PRO A 23 -37.63 2.06 -6.95
C PRO A 23 -36.90 0.96 -6.15
N LEU A 24 -35.77 1.28 -5.51
CA LEU A 24 -34.97 0.37 -4.67
C LEU A 24 -35.14 0.63 -3.17
N ILE A 25 -35.95 1.64 -2.80
CA ILE A 25 -36.20 2.02 -1.41
C ILE A 25 -37.54 1.42 -0.96
N THR A 26 -37.50 0.72 0.17
CA THR A 26 -38.71 0.27 0.88
C THR A 26 -38.67 0.88 2.28
N PRO A 27 -39.55 1.85 2.60
CA PRO A 27 -39.67 2.38 3.95
C PRO A 27 -40.37 1.36 4.85
N LEU A 28 -39.74 1.05 5.98
CA LEU A 28 -40.23 0.09 6.97
C LEU A 28 -40.61 0.85 8.24
N SER A 29 -41.90 0.87 8.58
CA SER A 29 -42.36 1.33 9.88
C SER A 29 -41.97 0.34 10.98
N VAL A 30 -41.69 0.85 12.18
CA VAL A 30 -41.53 0.01 13.38
C VAL A 30 -42.57 0.41 14.41
N ASP A 31 -43.43 -0.55 14.76
CA ASP A 31 -44.53 -0.44 15.71
C ASP A 31 -44.89 -1.83 16.27
N GLN A 32 -45.97 -1.96 17.05
CA GLN A 32 -46.36 -3.24 17.67
C GLN A 32 -46.70 -4.35 16.66
N THR A 33 -47.03 -3.98 15.42
CA THR A 33 -47.38 -4.91 14.32
C THR A 33 -46.25 -5.10 13.31
N HIS A 34 -45.27 -4.20 13.30
CA HIS A 34 -44.12 -4.20 12.39
C HIS A 34 -42.81 -4.24 13.21
N PRO A 35 -42.17 -5.42 13.36
CA PRO A 35 -40.96 -5.55 14.18
C PRO A 35 -39.76 -4.83 13.55
N PHE A 36 -38.73 -4.59 14.36
CA PHE A 36 -37.50 -3.94 13.88
C PHE A 36 -36.86 -4.74 12.73
N PRO A 37 -36.49 -4.09 11.61
CA PRO A 37 -36.12 -4.79 10.39
C PRO A 37 -34.73 -5.43 10.45
N LEU A 38 -34.55 -6.58 9.78
CA LEU A 38 -33.25 -7.25 9.68
C LEU A 38 -32.25 -6.43 8.85
N LEU A 39 -31.35 -5.72 9.53
CA LEU A 39 -30.33 -4.89 8.90
C LEU A 39 -29.13 -5.72 8.41
N GLN A 40 -28.68 -5.50 7.17
CA GLN A 40 -27.53 -6.19 6.58
C GLN A 40 -26.19 -5.58 7.03
N SER A 41 -25.17 -6.44 7.19
CA SER A 41 -23.81 -6.02 7.53
C SER A 41 -23.24 -5.03 6.50
N HIS A 42 -22.53 -4.02 6.99
CA HIS A 42 -22.01 -2.85 6.27
C HIS A 42 -23.04 -1.98 5.54
N GLY A 43 -24.33 -2.32 5.58
CA GLY A 43 -25.41 -1.52 5.02
C GLY A 43 -25.57 -0.19 5.75
N ILE A 44 -25.82 0.87 4.99
CA ILE A 44 -26.16 2.20 5.51
C ILE A 44 -27.66 2.34 5.46
N TYR A 45 -28.22 2.81 6.57
CA TYR A 45 -29.64 2.96 6.81
C TYR A 45 -29.94 4.38 7.24
N LEU A 46 -31.11 4.89 6.88
CA LEU A 46 -31.68 6.09 7.47
C LEU A 46 -32.75 5.68 8.48
N VAL A 47 -32.70 6.28 9.66
CA VAL A 47 -33.88 6.40 10.53
C VAL A 47 -34.48 7.78 10.33
N VAL A 48 -35.78 7.82 10.11
CA VAL A 48 -36.55 9.01 9.77
C VAL A 48 -37.66 9.16 10.80
N VAL A 49 -37.79 10.35 11.37
CA VAL A 49 -38.88 10.72 12.27
C VAL A 49 -39.78 11.68 11.52
N VAL A 50 -41.04 11.29 11.37
CA VAL A 50 -42.07 12.03 10.65
C VAL A 50 -43.28 12.27 11.54
N LEU A 51 -43.93 13.42 11.40
CA LEU A 51 -45.22 13.73 12.01
C LEU A 51 -46.32 13.47 10.97
N ASN A 52 -47.35 12.71 11.36
CA ASN A 52 -48.57 12.62 10.57
C ASN A 52 -49.47 13.84 10.91
N PRO A 53 -49.76 14.74 9.95
CA PRO A 53 -50.49 15.98 10.23
C PRO A 53 -51.96 15.75 10.64
N GLU A 54 -52.58 14.67 10.18
CA GLU A 54 -54.00 14.36 10.46
C GLU A 54 -54.21 13.84 11.90
N THR A 55 -53.24 13.12 12.46
CA THR A 55 -53.33 12.46 13.77
C THR A 55 -52.43 13.09 14.84
N SER A 56 -51.57 14.04 14.45
CA SER A 56 -50.52 14.63 15.30
C SER A 56 -49.59 13.61 15.97
N LYS A 57 -49.46 12.40 15.39
CA LYS A 57 -48.59 11.32 15.92
C LYS A 57 -47.28 11.25 15.16
N THR A 58 -46.17 11.18 15.91
CA THR A 58 -44.85 10.91 15.35
C THR A 58 -44.70 9.42 15.02
N ARG A 59 -44.19 9.09 13.83
CA ARG A 59 -43.78 7.73 13.45
C ARG A 59 -42.29 7.68 13.13
N ARG A 60 -41.71 6.49 13.27
CA ARG A 60 -40.33 6.18 12.85
C ARG A 60 -40.36 5.27 11.64
N LEU A 61 -39.61 5.63 10.61
CA LEU A 61 -39.41 4.86 9.39
C LEU A 61 -37.93 4.54 9.25
N TYR A 62 -37.64 3.33 8.79
CA TYR A 62 -36.28 2.85 8.52
C TYR A 62 -36.20 2.41 7.06
N PHE A 63 -35.17 2.85 6.34
CA PHE A 63 -34.88 2.28 5.03
C PHE A 63 -33.39 2.20 4.78
N ARG A 64 -33.01 1.24 3.93
CA ARG A 64 -31.64 1.08 3.47
C ARG A 64 -31.36 2.09 2.36
N ILE A 65 -30.20 2.75 2.43
CA ILE A 65 -29.65 3.47 1.28
C ILE A 65 -29.34 2.46 0.16
N PRO A 66 -29.85 2.65 -1.07
CA PRO A 66 -29.57 1.74 -2.18
C PRO A 66 -28.07 1.57 -2.41
N ASN A 67 -27.61 0.33 -2.50
CA ASN A 67 -26.18 0.00 -2.68
C ASN A 67 -25.74 0.16 -4.14
N VAL A 68 -25.88 1.36 -4.69
CA VAL A 68 -25.33 1.71 -6.01
C VAL A 68 -23.82 1.96 -5.90
N LYS A 69 -23.07 1.59 -6.94
CA LYS A 69 -21.63 1.81 -7.04
C LYS A 69 -21.32 2.62 -8.31
N PRO A 70 -20.54 3.71 -8.23
CA PRO A 70 -19.96 4.30 -7.01
C PRO A 70 -21.01 4.93 -6.08
N ARG A 71 -20.73 4.98 -4.77
CA ARG A 71 -21.60 5.65 -3.77
C ARG A 71 -21.40 7.17 -3.74
N ALA A 72 -20.22 7.64 -4.14
CA ALA A 72 -20.00 9.05 -4.46
C ALA A 72 -20.32 9.24 -5.95
N LEU A 73 -21.41 9.94 -6.24
CA LEU A 73 -21.86 10.22 -7.61
C LEU A 73 -21.34 11.60 -8.03
N PRO A 74 -20.76 11.75 -9.23
CA PRO A 74 -20.42 13.07 -9.76
C PRO A 74 -21.69 13.88 -10.01
N VAL A 75 -21.64 15.19 -9.75
CA VAL A 75 -22.77 16.13 -9.98
C VAL A 75 -22.58 17.00 -11.21
N ASP A 76 -21.47 16.84 -11.93
CA ASP A 76 -21.16 17.52 -13.18
C ASP A 76 -20.26 16.65 -14.06
N GLU A 77 -20.08 17.07 -15.31
CA GLU A 77 -19.26 16.37 -16.31
C GLU A 77 -17.76 16.42 -15.99
N THR A 78 -17.31 17.41 -15.19
CA THR A 78 -15.90 17.50 -14.76
C THR A 78 -15.52 16.34 -13.84
N ARG A 79 -16.51 15.77 -13.13
CA ARG A 79 -16.32 14.71 -12.13
C ARG A 79 -15.36 15.11 -11.01
N LEU A 80 -15.25 16.40 -10.72
CA LEU A 80 -14.48 16.94 -9.58
C LEU A 80 -15.37 17.21 -8.37
N LYS A 81 -16.68 17.42 -8.58
CA LYS A 81 -17.68 17.58 -7.51
C LYS A 81 -18.48 16.29 -7.36
N TYR A 82 -18.64 15.85 -6.12
CA TYR A 82 -19.34 14.62 -5.78
C TYR A 82 -20.41 14.85 -4.70
N ILE A 83 -21.48 14.06 -4.76
CA ILE A 83 -22.47 13.91 -3.70
C ILE A 83 -22.65 12.43 -3.37
N SER A 84 -22.92 12.13 -2.09
CA SER A 84 -23.18 10.75 -1.69
C SER A 84 -24.66 10.38 -1.80
N VAL A 85 -24.94 9.12 -2.12
CA VAL A 85 -26.30 8.60 -2.32
C VAL A 85 -27.20 8.90 -1.12
N GLU A 86 -26.71 8.78 0.11
CA GLU A 86 -27.50 9.10 1.30
C GLU A 86 -27.93 10.58 1.38
N HIS A 87 -27.11 11.51 0.87
CA HIS A 87 -27.52 12.92 0.79
C HIS A 87 -28.56 13.18 -0.30
N ILE A 88 -28.54 12.43 -1.40
CA ILE A 88 -29.59 12.49 -2.42
C ILE A 88 -30.91 11.96 -1.84
N CYS A 89 -30.88 10.82 -1.12
CA CYS A 89 -32.05 10.26 -0.46
C CYS A 89 -32.62 11.18 0.63
N LEU A 90 -31.76 11.80 1.45
CA LEU A 90 -32.17 12.77 2.47
C LEU A 90 -32.84 14.02 1.88
N ALA A 91 -32.36 14.50 0.73
CA ALA A 91 -32.89 15.70 0.08
C ALA A 91 -34.21 15.47 -0.69
N ASN A 92 -34.57 14.22 -0.98
CA ASN A 92 -35.77 13.83 -1.72
C ASN A 92 -36.68 12.91 -0.89
N ILE A 93 -36.63 13.08 0.43
CA ILE A 93 -37.35 12.26 1.40
C ILE A 93 -38.86 12.58 1.45
N ASP A 94 -39.24 13.73 0.91
CA ASP A 94 -40.63 14.14 0.62
C ASP A 94 -41.35 13.11 -0.28
N MET A 95 -40.63 12.53 -1.24
CA MET A 95 -41.17 11.48 -2.12
C MET A 95 -41.29 10.11 -1.42
N ILE A 96 -40.51 9.88 -0.35
CA ILE A 96 -40.55 8.62 0.43
C ILE A 96 -41.65 8.67 1.49
N CYS A 97 -41.89 9.87 2.04
CA CYS A 97 -42.80 10.12 3.15
C CYS A 97 -43.94 11.07 2.70
N GLU A 98 -44.54 10.79 1.55
CA GLU A 98 -45.60 11.63 0.98
C GLU A 98 -46.75 11.84 1.98
N GLY A 99 -47.24 13.08 2.09
CA GLY A 99 -48.28 13.48 3.04
C GLY A 99 -47.84 13.57 4.51
N MET A 100 -46.56 13.35 4.83
CA MET A 100 -46.03 13.40 6.19
C MET A 100 -45.04 14.55 6.36
N GLU A 101 -45.04 15.20 7.52
CA GLU A 101 -44.06 16.25 7.84
C GLU A 101 -42.75 15.63 8.33
N LEU A 102 -41.64 15.93 7.66
CA LEU A 102 -40.30 15.50 8.09
C LEU A 102 -39.84 16.31 9.31
N LEU A 103 -39.68 15.63 10.45
CA LEU A 103 -39.04 16.25 11.62
C LEU A 103 -37.52 16.11 11.57
N LYS A 104 -37.02 14.88 11.44
CA LYS A 104 -35.59 14.54 11.58
C LYS A 104 -35.23 13.31 10.77
N ALA A 105 -33.99 13.24 10.25
CA ALA A 105 -33.45 12.03 9.62
C ALA A 105 -31.97 11.86 9.95
N TYR A 106 -31.55 10.63 10.25
CA TYR A 106 -30.19 10.31 10.70
C TYR A 106 -29.66 9.03 10.05
N PRO A 107 -28.47 9.05 9.43
CA PRO A 107 -27.84 7.84 8.93
C PRO A 107 -27.14 7.06 10.04
N PHE A 108 -27.18 5.75 9.92
CA PHE A 108 -26.45 4.79 10.74
C PHE A 108 -26.00 3.59 9.90
N ARG A 109 -25.04 2.83 10.40
CA ARG A 109 -24.45 1.68 9.70
C ARG A 109 -24.14 0.57 10.68
N VAL A 110 -24.50 -0.65 10.33
CA VAL A 110 -24.34 -1.84 11.19
C VAL A 110 -23.25 -2.74 10.64
N THR A 111 -22.40 -3.28 11.50
CA THR A 111 -21.52 -4.42 11.20
C THR A 111 -21.99 -5.63 11.99
N ARG A 112 -21.98 -6.81 11.35
CA ARG A 112 -22.30 -8.12 11.95
C ARG A 112 -21.09 -9.04 11.84
N ASN A 113 -20.98 -10.03 12.72
CA ASN A 113 -19.95 -11.06 12.61
C ASN A 113 -20.34 -12.09 11.52
N VAL A 114 -19.65 -12.08 10.38
CA VAL A 114 -20.01 -12.90 9.20
C VAL A 114 -19.06 -14.12 9.04
N LYS A 115 -18.32 -14.50 10.08
CA LYS A 115 -17.38 -15.63 10.02
C LYS A 115 -18.15 -16.95 9.88
N LEU A 116 -17.80 -17.78 8.88
CA LEU A 116 -18.24 -19.19 8.86
C LEU A 116 -17.36 -19.94 9.86
N GLU A 117 -17.99 -20.52 10.87
CA GLU A 117 -17.38 -21.57 11.68
C GLU A 117 -18.10 -22.87 11.29
N ILE A 118 -17.49 -23.61 10.36
CA ILE A 118 -17.91 -24.98 10.07
C ILE A 118 -17.46 -25.80 11.26
N ASP A 119 -18.40 -26.11 12.14
CA ASP A 119 -18.20 -27.15 13.15
C ASP A 119 -18.04 -28.47 12.41
N ASP A 120 -16.90 -29.14 12.62
CA ASP A 120 -16.60 -30.41 11.97
C ASP A 120 -17.52 -31.54 12.49
N THR A 121 -18.30 -31.34 13.58
CA THR A 121 -19.38 -32.25 14.00
C THR A 121 -20.63 -32.12 13.15
N SER A 122 -21.05 -30.90 12.78
CA SER A 122 -22.24 -30.66 11.94
C SER A 122 -22.07 -31.14 10.48
N PHE A 123 -20.83 -31.38 10.06
CA PHE A 123 -20.55 -31.99 8.76
C PHE A 123 -20.99 -33.47 8.68
N GLY A 124 -21.10 -34.17 9.82
CA GLY A 124 -21.54 -35.56 9.89
C GLY A 124 -22.97 -35.81 9.39
N ASP A 125 -23.81 -34.77 9.42
CA ASP A 125 -25.22 -34.84 8.99
C ASP A 125 -25.43 -34.46 7.50
N SER A 126 -24.36 -34.17 6.74
CA SER A 126 -24.44 -33.70 5.35
C SER A 126 -23.58 -34.51 4.37
N ASP A 127 -24.20 -35.17 3.39
CA ASP A 127 -23.52 -36.01 2.39
C ASP A 127 -22.60 -35.20 1.42
N ASN A 128 -22.72 -33.87 1.34
CA ASN A 128 -21.96 -33.05 0.42
C ASN A 128 -21.49 -31.70 1.01
N LEU A 129 -20.17 -31.57 1.21
CA LEU A 129 -19.51 -30.35 1.71
C LEU A 129 -19.81 -29.10 0.88
N LEU A 130 -19.96 -29.22 -0.45
CA LEU A 130 -20.25 -28.07 -1.31
C LEU A 130 -21.61 -27.44 -1.01
N ASP A 131 -22.60 -28.27 -0.71
CA ASP A 131 -23.98 -27.83 -0.52
C ASP A 131 -24.17 -27.30 0.92
N PHE A 132 -23.57 -27.95 1.92
CA PHE A 132 -23.48 -27.42 3.28
C PHE A 132 -22.86 -26.00 3.34
N VAL A 133 -21.73 -25.78 2.65
CA VAL A 133 -21.09 -24.46 2.56
C VAL A 133 -22.03 -23.44 1.88
N TRP A 134 -22.82 -23.87 0.90
CA TRP A 134 -23.77 -23.01 0.20
C TRP A 134 -24.94 -22.59 1.10
N GLU A 135 -25.50 -23.50 1.90
CA GLU A 135 -26.56 -23.21 2.87
C GLU A 135 -26.09 -22.29 4.01
N GLU A 136 -24.93 -22.57 4.60
CA GLU A 136 -24.41 -21.76 5.70
C GLU A 136 -24.04 -20.33 5.24
N VAL A 137 -23.62 -20.16 3.98
CA VAL A 137 -23.47 -18.83 3.35
C VAL A 137 -24.78 -18.05 3.30
N HIS A 138 -25.93 -18.71 3.20
CA HIS A 138 -27.24 -18.07 3.27
C HIS A 138 -27.64 -17.75 4.71
N ARG A 139 -27.40 -18.68 5.66
CA ARG A 139 -27.67 -18.50 7.10
C ARG A 139 -26.96 -17.28 7.70
N ARG A 140 -25.72 -16.98 7.26
CA ARG A 140 -24.94 -15.78 7.63
C ARG A 140 -25.69 -14.44 7.61
N ARG A 141 -26.76 -14.29 6.82
CA ARG A 141 -27.50 -13.01 6.69
C ARG A 141 -28.17 -12.56 7.98
N SER A 142 -28.38 -13.44 8.96
CA SER A 142 -28.99 -13.16 10.26
C SER A 142 -28.02 -13.08 11.45
N ALA A 143 -26.71 -13.22 11.24
CA ALA A 143 -25.71 -13.24 12.32
C ALA A 143 -25.75 -11.97 13.22
N PRO A 144 -25.40 -12.05 14.52
CA PRO A 144 -25.55 -10.92 15.46
C PRO A 144 -24.72 -9.68 15.06
N ALA A 145 -25.21 -8.51 15.48
CA ALA A 145 -24.50 -7.25 15.31
C ALA A 145 -23.28 -7.20 16.25
N THR A 146 -22.23 -6.51 15.82
CA THR A 146 -20.99 -6.30 16.59
C THR A 146 -20.45 -4.88 16.49
N ARG A 147 -21.10 -4.01 15.71
CA ARG A 147 -20.78 -2.58 15.67
C ARG A 147 -21.94 -1.76 15.12
N LEU A 148 -22.20 -0.62 15.74
CA LEU A 148 -23.10 0.41 15.26
C LEU A 148 -22.31 1.71 15.04
N GLU A 149 -22.19 2.16 13.79
CA GLU A 149 -21.63 3.48 13.46
C GLU A 149 -22.79 4.48 13.28
N VAL A 150 -22.75 5.61 14.00
CA VAL A 150 -23.78 6.67 13.98
C VAL A 150 -23.13 8.04 13.80
N THR A 151 -23.85 9.02 13.25
CA THR A 151 -23.32 10.38 13.13
C THR A 151 -23.34 11.13 14.47
N LYS A 152 -22.41 12.07 14.66
CA LYS A 152 -22.40 12.99 15.82
C LYS A 152 -23.73 13.76 15.99
N THR A 153 -24.44 14.01 14.89
CA THR A 153 -25.75 14.67 14.88
C THR A 153 -26.91 13.81 15.40
N MET A 154 -26.75 12.49 15.56
CA MET A 154 -27.81 11.60 16.04
C MET A 154 -28.03 11.80 17.57
N PRO A 155 -29.25 12.15 18.00
CA PRO A 155 -29.64 12.29 19.41
C PRO A 155 -29.42 11.03 20.24
N ALA A 156 -29.15 11.20 21.54
CA ALA A 156 -28.81 10.10 22.44
C ALA A 156 -29.93 9.05 22.58
N ASP A 157 -31.18 9.49 22.65
CA ASP A 157 -32.37 8.62 22.69
C ASP A 157 -32.48 7.73 21.43
N MET A 158 -32.22 8.30 20.25
CA MET A 158 -32.23 7.56 18.99
C MET A 158 -31.07 6.56 18.90
N ARG A 159 -29.89 6.90 19.44
CA ARG A 159 -28.76 5.96 19.53
C ARG A 159 -29.08 4.79 20.45
N VAL A 160 -29.57 5.07 21.66
CA VAL A 160 -29.95 4.04 22.65
C VAL A 160 -31.07 3.13 22.14
N LEU A 161 -32.02 3.66 21.36
CA LEU A 161 -33.04 2.85 20.69
C LEU A 161 -32.40 1.85 19.73
N ILE A 162 -31.61 2.31 18.75
CA ILE A 162 -31.00 1.43 17.74
C ILE A 162 -30.01 0.44 18.38
N GLN A 163 -29.29 0.86 19.42
CA GLN A 163 -28.41 -0.01 20.21
C GLN A 163 -29.18 -1.19 20.83
N LYS A 164 -30.33 -0.91 21.48
CA LYS A 164 -31.17 -1.93 22.12
C LYS A 164 -31.78 -2.90 21.11
N GLU A 165 -32.31 -2.40 20.01
CA GLU A 165 -32.88 -3.22 18.91
C GLU A 165 -31.83 -4.13 18.23
N LEU A 166 -30.55 -3.77 18.34
CA LEU A 166 -29.42 -4.55 17.82
C LEU A 166 -28.71 -5.42 18.87
N TYR A 167 -29.15 -5.37 20.14
CA TYR A 167 -28.53 -6.09 21.26
C TYR A 167 -27.03 -5.79 21.41
N LEU A 168 -26.66 -4.50 21.34
CA LEU A 168 -25.28 -4.03 21.41
C LEU A 168 -24.93 -3.37 22.74
N ASP A 169 -23.69 -3.54 23.20
CA ASP A 169 -23.16 -2.80 24.35
C ASP A 169 -22.72 -1.38 23.95
N GLU A 170 -22.54 -0.49 24.93
CA GLU A 170 -22.17 0.91 24.66
C GLU A 170 -20.81 1.01 23.94
N ILE A 171 -19.88 0.09 24.24
CA ILE A 171 -18.56 -0.01 23.60
C ILE A 171 -18.63 -0.35 22.10
N ASP A 172 -19.75 -0.92 21.63
CA ASP A 172 -19.96 -1.26 20.22
C ASP A 172 -20.55 -0.09 19.40
N VAL A 173 -20.87 1.05 20.05
CA VAL A 173 -21.50 2.22 19.43
C VAL A 173 -20.47 3.31 19.15
N TYR A 174 -20.14 3.48 17.87
CA TYR A 174 -19.12 4.41 17.38
C TYR A 174 -19.76 5.69 16.84
N ILE A 175 -19.54 6.80 17.54
CA ILE A 175 -20.01 8.13 17.12
C ILE A 175 -18.99 8.75 16.16
N ILE A 176 -19.34 8.81 14.87
CA ILE A 176 -18.46 9.27 13.79
C ILE A 176 -18.53 10.81 13.67
N PRO A 177 -17.40 11.55 13.83
CA PRO A 177 -17.40 13.02 13.79
C PRO A 177 -17.72 13.65 12.44
N SER A 178 -17.37 12.98 11.34
CA SER A 178 -17.43 13.52 9.97
C SER A 178 -18.84 13.62 9.37
N ASN A 179 -19.87 13.12 10.07
CA ASN A 179 -21.23 12.90 9.56
C ASN A 179 -21.33 12.03 8.29
N LEU A 180 -20.24 11.43 7.82
CA LEU A 180 -20.18 10.49 6.70
C LEU A 180 -19.76 9.11 7.21
N LEU A 181 -20.67 8.15 7.11
CA LEU A 181 -20.42 6.76 7.51
C LEU A 181 -19.76 5.96 6.39
N GLY A 182 -19.00 4.92 6.75
CA GLY A 182 -18.41 4.00 5.76
C GLY A 182 -17.50 4.68 4.73
N LEU A 183 -16.55 5.51 5.19
CA LEU A 183 -15.65 6.30 4.33
C LEU A 183 -14.90 5.47 3.26
N ALA A 184 -14.69 4.17 3.50
CA ALA A 184 -14.10 3.25 2.52
C ALA A 184 -14.84 3.21 1.16
N ASP A 185 -16.15 3.48 1.12
CA ASP A 185 -16.91 3.54 -0.14
C ASP A 185 -16.51 4.72 -1.04
N PHE A 186 -15.89 5.77 -0.47
CA PHE A 186 -15.42 6.95 -1.18
C PHE A 186 -14.07 6.72 -1.89
N PHE A 187 -13.47 5.53 -1.79
CA PHE A 187 -12.29 5.18 -2.58
C PHE A 187 -12.50 5.39 -4.10
N SER A 188 -13.76 5.32 -4.56
CA SER A 188 -14.11 5.67 -5.95
C SER A 188 -13.76 7.11 -6.37
N VAL A 189 -13.59 8.04 -5.43
CA VAL A 189 -13.19 9.43 -5.67
C VAL A 189 -11.71 9.55 -6.05
N SER A 190 -10.85 8.60 -5.66
CA SER A 190 -9.43 8.61 -6.08
C SER A 190 -9.21 8.29 -7.57
N PHE A 191 -10.29 7.97 -8.30
CA PHE A 191 -10.29 7.82 -9.76
C PHE A 191 -10.94 9.04 -10.47
N ALA A 192 -11.03 10.19 -9.80
CA ALA A 192 -11.33 11.46 -10.47
C ALA A 192 -10.30 11.75 -11.57
N PRO A 193 -10.67 12.45 -12.66
CA PRO A 193 -9.80 12.67 -13.82
C PRO A 193 -8.73 13.76 -13.55
N LEU A 194 -7.85 13.50 -12.59
CA LEU A 194 -6.73 14.34 -12.18
C LEU A 194 -5.44 13.49 -12.20
N PRO A 195 -4.82 13.27 -13.38
CA PRO A 195 -3.64 12.39 -13.51
C PRO A 195 -2.47 12.81 -12.62
N ASP A 196 -2.27 14.11 -12.44
CA ASP A 196 -1.15 14.68 -11.66
C ASP A 196 -1.25 14.40 -10.16
N LEU A 197 -2.46 14.09 -9.67
CA LEU A 197 -2.71 13.67 -8.28
C LEU A 197 -2.76 12.14 -8.11
N GLN A 198 -2.48 11.38 -9.17
CA GLN A 198 -2.45 9.92 -9.16
C GLN A 198 -1.03 9.39 -9.32
N TYR A 199 -0.77 8.20 -8.75
CA TYR A 199 0.46 7.48 -9.08
C TYR A 199 0.49 7.13 -10.56
N ARG A 200 1.56 7.53 -11.28
CA ARG A 200 1.85 7.09 -12.66
C ARG A 200 1.57 5.58 -12.82
N PRO A 201 0.85 5.13 -13.86
CA PRO A 201 0.55 3.71 -14.06
C PRO A 201 1.79 2.83 -13.91
N HIS A 202 1.66 1.72 -13.17
CA HIS A 202 2.77 0.77 -12.99
C HIS A 202 2.60 -0.38 -13.95
N GLU A 203 3.47 -0.44 -14.96
CA GLU A 203 3.50 -1.55 -15.92
C GLU A 203 4.48 -2.63 -15.46
N PRO A 204 4.02 -3.88 -15.26
CA PRO A 204 4.86 -4.94 -14.70
C PRO A 204 5.75 -5.58 -15.77
N SER A 205 7.05 -5.69 -15.48
CA SER A 205 8.06 -6.07 -16.47
C SER A 205 8.13 -7.56 -16.83
N VAL A 206 8.60 -7.82 -18.06
CA VAL A 206 9.26 -9.04 -18.55
C VAL A 206 10.29 -9.70 -17.60
N PRO A 207 10.10 -10.82 -16.84
CA PRO A 207 11.28 -11.49 -16.27
C PRO A 207 12.26 -11.84 -17.39
N LYS A 208 13.51 -11.36 -17.33
CA LYS A 208 14.46 -11.38 -18.47
C LYS A 208 14.62 -12.75 -19.17
N ARG A 209 14.46 -13.84 -18.42
CA ARG A 209 14.56 -15.23 -18.92
C ARG A 209 13.29 -15.75 -19.61
N LEU A 210 12.18 -15.01 -19.58
CA LEU A 210 10.86 -15.36 -20.11
C LEU A 210 10.38 -14.42 -21.24
N ILE A 211 11.18 -13.43 -21.64
CA ILE A 211 10.89 -12.52 -22.76
C ILE A 211 10.67 -13.34 -24.05
N GLY A 212 9.62 -13.02 -24.82
CA GLY A 212 9.32 -13.67 -26.11
C GLY A 212 8.72 -15.07 -26.02
N LEU A 213 8.40 -15.58 -24.81
CA LEU A 213 7.88 -16.93 -24.61
C LEU A 213 6.35 -17.03 -24.66
N GLU A 214 5.62 -15.93 -24.47
CA GLU A 214 4.14 -15.96 -24.56
C GLU A 214 3.68 -15.96 -26.02
N GLU A 215 4.39 -15.19 -26.85
CA GLU A 215 4.21 -15.08 -28.29
C GLU A 215 4.53 -16.43 -28.97
N LYS A 216 5.64 -17.07 -28.58
CA LYS A 216 6.10 -18.37 -29.11
C LYS A 216 5.46 -19.58 -28.44
N LEU A 217 4.46 -19.38 -27.57
CA LEU A 217 3.81 -20.44 -26.81
C LEU A 217 3.08 -21.48 -27.67
N HIS A 218 2.73 -21.10 -28.90
CA HIS A 218 2.13 -21.98 -29.90
C HIS A 218 3.19 -22.79 -30.69
N GLU A 219 4.43 -22.32 -30.77
CA GLU A 219 5.55 -22.95 -31.48
C GLU A 219 6.33 -23.91 -30.59
N ASP A 220 6.72 -23.47 -29.39
CA ASP A 220 7.50 -24.23 -28.40
C ASP A 220 6.93 -24.01 -26.98
N PRO A 221 5.78 -24.63 -26.64
CA PRO A 221 5.26 -24.59 -25.28
C PRO A 221 6.21 -25.22 -24.25
N GLY A 222 7.17 -26.02 -24.69
CA GLY A 222 8.19 -26.64 -23.84
C GLY A 222 9.29 -25.68 -23.37
N LYS A 223 9.37 -24.47 -23.95
CA LYS A 223 10.53 -23.59 -23.74
C LYS A 223 10.68 -23.08 -22.31
N ILE A 224 9.58 -22.81 -21.61
CA ILE A 224 9.63 -22.34 -20.21
C ILE A 224 10.23 -23.39 -19.27
N PHE A 225 9.95 -24.67 -19.47
CA PHE A 225 10.56 -25.77 -18.71
C PHE A 225 12.06 -25.88 -18.99
N THR A 226 12.46 -25.66 -20.25
CA THR A 226 13.88 -25.58 -20.64
C THR A 226 14.58 -24.39 -19.99
N VAL A 227 13.88 -23.26 -19.81
CA VAL A 227 14.42 -22.11 -19.07
C VAL A 227 14.60 -22.45 -17.60
N ILE A 228 13.58 -22.99 -16.92
CA ILE A 228 13.67 -23.36 -15.48
C ILE A 228 14.78 -24.41 -15.25
N ARG A 229 14.97 -25.34 -16.19
CA ARG A 229 16.05 -26.35 -16.15
C ARG A 229 17.47 -25.77 -16.14
N LYS A 230 17.67 -24.52 -16.56
CA LYS A 230 18.98 -23.83 -16.50
C LYS A 230 19.32 -23.27 -15.09
N GLY A 231 18.42 -23.42 -14.11
CA GLY A 231 18.59 -22.93 -12.74
C GLY A 231 17.36 -22.18 -12.25
N ASP A 232 17.22 -22.06 -10.94
CA ASP A 232 16.02 -21.50 -10.31
C ASP A 232 15.70 -20.07 -10.79
N LEU A 233 14.43 -19.68 -10.76
CA LEU A 233 13.94 -18.38 -11.21
C LEU A 233 13.05 -17.75 -10.14
N LEU A 234 13.50 -16.65 -9.55
CA LEU A 234 12.70 -15.83 -8.64
C LEU A 234 12.02 -14.68 -9.39
N VAL A 235 10.69 -14.72 -9.46
CA VAL A 235 9.85 -13.63 -9.95
C VAL A 235 9.34 -12.80 -8.76
N ASP A 236 9.26 -11.49 -8.95
CA ASP A 236 8.86 -10.52 -7.93
C ASP A 236 7.67 -9.69 -8.39
N TYR A 237 6.55 -9.79 -7.69
CA TYR A 237 5.33 -9.02 -7.93
C TYR A 237 5.30 -7.79 -7.01
N PRO A 238 4.72 -6.65 -7.45
CA PRO A 238 4.13 -6.39 -8.76
C PRO A 238 5.18 -5.92 -9.81
N THR A 239 6.48 -5.96 -9.51
CA THR A 239 7.53 -5.42 -10.41
C THR A 239 7.65 -6.20 -11.72
N MET A 240 7.23 -7.47 -11.73
CA MET A 240 7.22 -8.37 -12.87
C MET A 240 5.81 -8.85 -13.24
N SER A 241 5.59 -9.19 -14.51
CA SER A 241 4.28 -9.59 -15.05
C SER A 241 3.84 -10.97 -14.55
N PHE A 242 2.74 -11.04 -13.80
CA PHE A 242 2.11 -12.32 -13.40
C PHE A 242 1.62 -13.12 -14.62
N ASN A 243 1.11 -12.42 -15.63
CA ASN A 243 0.60 -13.03 -16.86
C ASN A 243 1.73 -13.74 -17.61
N GLN A 244 2.86 -13.07 -17.82
CA GLN A 244 4.03 -13.60 -18.52
C GLN A 244 4.99 -14.38 -17.59
N SER A 245 4.51 -14.89 -16.46
CA SER A 245 5.27 -15.78 -15.56
C SER A 245 4.43 -16.92 -14.99
N SER A 246 3.68 -16.68 -13.90
CA SER A 246 2.82 -17.68 -13.24
C SER A 246 1.77 -18.25 -14.18
N LEU A 247 1.04 -17.36 -14.87
CA LEU A 247 -0.02 -17.77 -15.78
C LEU A 247 0.57 -18.36 -17.08
N LEU A 248 1.69 -17.84 -17.58
CA LEU A 248 2.44 -18.41 -18.70
C LEU A 248 2.90 -19.84 -18.42
N PHE A 249 3.42 -20.11 -17.22
CA PHE A 249 3.83 -21.46 -16.78
C PHE A 249 2.67 -22.46 -16.84
N LEU A 250 1.49 -22.08 -16.32
CA LEU A 250 0.29 -22.92 -16.41
C LEU A 250 -0.25 -23.04 -17.85
N ARG A 251 -0.22 -21.95 -18.63
CA ARG A 251 -0.65 -21.92 -20.05
C ARG A 251 0.25 -22.78 -20.94
N ALA A 252 1.54 -22.87 -20.61
CA ALA A 252 2.52 -23.77 -21.23
C ALA A 252 2.27 -25.22 -20.82
N ALA A 253 2.09 -25.47 -19.51
CA ALA A 253 1.78 -26.81 -19.00
C ALA A 253 0.50 -27.41 -19.60
N ALA A 254 -0.53 -26.58 -19.83
CA ALA A 254 -1.75 -27.03 -20.49
C ALA A 254 -1.54 -27.42 -21.96
N ARG A 255 -0.66 -26.72 -22.69
CA ARG A 255 -0.41 -26.90 -24.13
C ARG A 255 0.65 -27.95 -24.46
N ASP A 256 1.72 -28.06 -23.68
CA ASP A 256 2.83 -28.98 -23.98
C ASP A 256 2.34 -30.45 -23.96
N PRO A 257 2.48 -31.21 -25.07
CA PRO A 257 2.06 -32.61 -25.12
C PRO A 257 2.91 -33.53 -24.25
N LYS A 258 4.12 -33.11 -23.83
CA LYS A 258 4.97 -33.88 -22.91
C LYS A 258 4.52 -33.77 -21.45
N VAL A 259 3.70 -32.79 -21.09
CA VAL A 259 3.17 -32.66 -19.72
C VAL A 259 2.09 -33.70 -19.48
N GLN A 260 2.30 -34.54 -18.46
CA GLN A 260 1.39 -35.63 -18.09
C GLN A 260 0.41 -35.21 -16.98
N ALA A 261 0.91 -34.47 -15.97
CA ALA A 261 0.10 -34.07 -14.82
C ALA A 261 0.34 -32.63 -14.38
N ILE A 262 -0.69 -32.00 -13.83
CA ILE A 262 -0.66 -30.67 -13.21
C ILE A 262 -1.33 -30.78 -11.84
N LYS A 263 -0.63 -30.41 -10.77
CA LYS A 263 -1.16 -30.35 -9.41
C LYS A 263 -1.11 -28.90 -8.91
N CYS A 264 -2.22 -28.35 -8.43
CA CYS A 264 -2.33 -26.92 -8.10
C CYS A 264 -3.18 -26.68 -6.84
N VAL A 265 -2.76 -25.75 -5.98
CA VAL A 265 -3.63 -25.22 -4.92
C VAL A 265 -4.30 -23.93 -5.40
N LEU A 266 -5.62 -23.97 -5.56
CA LEU A 266 -6.44 -22.80 -5.85
C LEU A 266 -6.96 -22.16 -4.57
N TYR A 267 -6.30 -21.08 -4.16
CA TYR A 267 -6.77 -20.18 -3.13
C TYR A 267 -7.19 -18.85 -3.79
N ARG A 268 -8.50 -18.66 -3.99
CA ARG A 268 -9.14 -17.46 -4.57
C ARG A 268 -8.82 -17.20 -6.05
N GLY A 269 -9.52 -17.87 -6.95
CA GLY A 269 -9.74 -17.34 -8.29
C GLY A 269 -10.70 -16.15 -8.22
N GLY A 270 -10.30 -14.97 -8.71
CA GLY A 270 -11.27 -13.90 -8.96
C GLY A 270 -12.24 -14.30 -10.09
N PRO A 271 -13.35 -13.56 -10.28
CA PRO A 271 -14.31 -13.82 -11.37
C PRO A 271 -13.61 -14.07 -12.71
N ASP A 272 -14.09 -15.08 -13.45
CA ASP A 272 -13.50 -15.57 -14.71
C ASP A 272 -11.99 -15.86 -14.67
N SER A 273 -11.53 -16.46 -13.57
CA SER A 273 -10.11 -16.81 -13.34
C SER A 273 -9.45 -17.50 -14.55
N PRO A 274 -8.42 -16.88 -15.18
CA PRO A 274 -7.73 -17.47 -16.33
C PRO A 274 -6.89 -18.69 -15.96
N LEU A 275 -6.66 -18.94 -14.66
CA LEU A 275 -6.06 -20.19 -14.18
C LEU A 275 -7.05 -21.34 -14.28
N VAL A 276 -8.30 -21.16 -13.82
CA VAL A 276 -9.34 -22.20 -13.91
C VAL A 276 -9.58 -22.58 -15.37
N ALA A 277 -9.70 -21.59 -16.26
CA ALA A 277 -9.81 -21.83 -17.70
C ALA A 277 -8.60 -22.58 -18.30
N SER A 278 -7.40 -22.44 -17.72
CA SER A 278 -6.19 -23.15 -18.17
C SER A 278 -6.10 -24.58 -17.62
N LEU A 279 -6.56 -24.82 -16.39
CA LEU A 279 -6.69 -26.15 -15.79
C LEU A 279 -7.76 -26.98 -16.54
N ILE A 280 -8.93 -26.40 -16.82
CA ILE A 280 -9.99 -27.01 -17.63
C ILE A 280 -9.47 -27.40 -19.02
N ARG A 281 -8.67 -26.54 -19.68
CA ARG A 281 -8.04 -26.88 -20.97
C ARG A 281 -7.05 -28.06 -20.85
N ALA A 282 -6.24 -28.09 -19.79
CA ALA A 282 -5.29 -29.17 -19.57
C ALA A 282 -6.00 -30.53 -19.38
N ALA A 283 -7.05 -30.58 -18.57
CA ALA A 283 -7.85 -31.78 -18.34
C ALA A 283 -8.55 -32.25 -19.64
N LYS A 284 -9.18 -31.32 -20.38
CA LYS A 284 -9.75 -31.61 -21.72
C LYS A 284 -8.73 -32.05 -22.76
N SER A 285 -7.45 -31.79 -22.54
CA SER A 285 -6.33 -32.29 -23.35
C SER A 285 -5.72 -33.59 -22.82
N GLY A 286 -6.44 -34.32 -21.96
CA GLY A 286 -6.07 -35.65 -21.45
C GLY A 286 -5.00 -35.67 -20.36
N LYS A 287 -4.64 -34.51 -19.78
CA LYS A 287 -3.65 -34.43 -18.69
C LYS A 287 -4.30 -34.71 -17.33
N GLU A 288 -3.58 -35.38 -16.43
CA GLU A 288 -4.06 -35.58 -15.06
C GLU A 288 -3.99 -34.25 -14.30
N VAL A 289 -5.15 -33.63 -14.05
CA VAL A 289 -5.23 -32.36 -13.32
C VAL A 289 -5.77 -32.59 -11.91
N SER A 290 -4.93 -32.41 -10.89
CA SER A 290 -5.35 -32.42 -9.48
C SER A 290 -5.42 -31.00 -8.93
N VAL A 291 -6.55 -30.61 -8.36
CA VAL A 291 -6.76 -29.26 -7.83
C VAL A 291 -7.24 -29.33 -6.39
N LEU A 292 -6.53 -28.64 -5.49
CA LEU A 292 -6.99 -28.43 -4.12
C LEU A 292 -7.67 -27.07 -4.01
N VAL A 293 -8.95 -27.06 -3.62
CA VAL A 293 -9.78 -25.85 -3.51
C VAL A 293 -10.13 -25.60 -2.05
N GLU A 294 -9.75 -24.44 -1.52
CA GLU A 294 -10.10 -24.04 -0.14
C GLU A 294 -11.52 -23.46 -0.08
N LEU A 295 -12.50 -24.26 0.34
CA LEU A 295 -13.89 -23.83 0.49
C LEU A 295 -14.11 -22.93 1.73
N LYS A 296 -13.33 -23.08 2.81
CA LYS A 296 -13.46 -22.26 4.04
C LYS A 296 -12.77 -20.89 3.89
N ALA A 297 -12.55 -20.38 2.66
CA ALA A 297 -11.94 -19.08 2.36
C ALA A 297 -12.94 -17.93 2.50
N SER A 298 -12.75 -17.09 3.53
CA SER A 298 -13.69 -16.01 3.87
C SER A 298 -13.99 -15.06 2.71
N PHE A 299 -15.29 -14.90 2.43
CA PHE A 299 -15.90 -14.02 1.42
C PHE A 299 -15.84 -14.49 -0.04
N ASP A 300 -15.16 -15.60 -0.34
CA ASP A 300 -15.04 -16.15 -1.70
C ASP A 300 -15.74 -17.53 -1.84
N GLU A 301 -16.49 -17.96 -0.82
CA GLU A 301 -16.99 -19.34 -0.70
C GLU A 301 -17.86 -19.76 -1.89
N VAL A 302 -18.82 -18.92 -2.30
CA VAL A 302 -19.71 -19.18 -3.45
C VAL A 302 -18.91 -19.37 -4.74
N GLN A 303 -17.92 -18.51 -4.97
CA GLN A 303 -17.11 -18.52 -6.19
C GLN A 303 -16.19 -19.75 -6.24
N ASN A 304 -15.61 -20.14 -5.10
CA ASN A 304 -14.81 -21.36 -5.00
C ASN A 304 -15.68 -22.61 -5.24
N SER A 305 -16.90 -22.67 -4.73
CA SER A 305 -17.84 -23.77 -5.01
C SER A 305 -18.23 -23.86 -6.49
N THR A 306 -18.42 -22.72 -7.18
CA THR A 306 -18.64 -22.70 -8.63
C THR A 306 -17.44 -23.25 -9.39
N TYR A 307 -16.21 -22.87 -9.02
CA TYR A 307 -15.00 -23.40 -9.67
C TYR A 307 -14.76 -24.88 -9.39
N ALA A 308 -15.06 -25.36 -8.19
CA ALA A 308 -14.97 -26.78 -7.87
C ALA A 308 -15.83 -27.61 -8.83
N ARG A 309 -17.11 -27.24 -9.02
CA ARG A 309 -18.01 -27.89 -9.98
C ARG A 309 -17.47 -27.81 -11.42
N GLN A 310 -17.11 -26.63 -11.91
CA GLN A 310 -16.56 -26.45 -13.28
C GLN A 310 -15.28 -27.28 -13.55
N LEU A 311 -14.44 -27.50 -12.53
CA LEU A 311 -13.24 -28.32 -12.63
C LEU A 311 -13.58 -29.82 -12.62
N GLN A 312 -14.52 -30.25 -11.77
CA GLN A 312 -15.04 -31.62 -11.76
C GLN A 312 -15.69 -31.99 -13.10
N ASP A 313 -16.56 -31.13 -13.63
CA ASP A 313 -17.23 -31.29 -14.95
C ASP A 313 -16.22 -31.40 -16.11
N ALA A 314 -15.03 -30.81 -15.94
CA ALA A 314 -13.93 -30.88 -16.92
C ALA A 314 -13.01 -32.11 -16.75
N GLY A 315 -13.27 -32.99 -15.78
CA GLY A 315 -12.47 -34.18 -15.48
C GLY A 315 -11.26 -33.93 -14.56
N CYS A 316 -11.21 -32.81 -13.84
CA CYS A 316 -10.17 -32.58 -12.84
C CYS A 316 -10.48 -33.34 -11.54
N ASN A 317 -9.46 -33.93 -10.90
CA ASN A 317 -9.56 -34.45 -9.54
C ASN A 317 -9.54 -33.28 -8.55
N VAL A 318 -10.71 -32.89 -8.03
CA VAL A 318 -10.87 -31.79 -7.07
C VAL A 318 -10.92 -32.33 -5.63
N SER A 319 -10.08 -31.77 -4.77
CA SER A 319 -10.00 -32.08 -3.34
C SER A 319 -10.15 -30.80 -2.50
N TYR A 320 -10.65 -30.93 -1.27
CA TYR A 320 -10.91 -29.81 -0.36
C TYR A 320 -9.89 -29.70 0.79
N GLY A 321 -8.80 -30.47 0.73
CA GLY A 321 -7.77 -30.50 1.76
C GLY A 321 -8.10 -31.41 2.95
N LEU A 322 -7.38 -31.22 4.06
CA LEU A 322 -7.52 -32.03 5.27
C LEU A 322 -8.59 -31.45 6.21
N VAL A 323 -9.40 -32.33 6.82
CA VAL A 323 -10.38 -31.94 7.86
C VAL A 323 -9.67 -31.21 9.02
N GLY A 324 -10.31 -30.18 9.59
CA GLY A 324 -9.74 -29.32 10.63
C GLY A 324 -8.65 -28.32 10.17
N LEU A 325 -8.03 -28.47 9.00
CA LEU A 325 -6.92 -27.63 8.53
C LEU A 325 -7.26 -26.83 7.28
N LYS A 326 -6.98 -25.53 7.29
CA LYS A 326 -7.10 -24.70 6.07
C LYS A 326 -5.86 -24.81 5.20
N THR A 327 -6.02 -25.08 3.90
CA THR A 327 -4.89 -25.16 2.98
C THR A 327 -4.56 -23.79 2.41
N HIS A 328 -3.39 -23.27 2.79
CA HIS A 328 -2.96 -21.93 2.48
C HIS A 328 -1.57 -21.90 1.81
N SER A 329 -1.00 -23.05 1.45
CA SER A 329 0.18 -23.19 0.58
C SER A 329 -0.09 -22.69 -0.84
N LYS A 330 0.85 -21.94 -1.43
CA LYS A 330 0.73 -21.38 -2.80
C LYS A 330 1.68 -22.10 -3.72
N ILE A 331 1.27 -23.31 -4.09
CA ILE A 331 2.11 -24.28 -4.81
C ILE A 331 1.42 -24.78 -6.08
N MET A 332 2.22 -24.93 -7.12
CA MET A 332 1.85 -25.58 -8.38
C MET A 332 2.98 -26.52 -8.79
N ALA A 333 2.65 -27.73 -9.23
CA ALA A 333 3.60 -28.70 -9.76
C ALA A 333 3.14 -29.19 -11.13
N VAL A 334 4.09 -29.32 -12.05
CA VAL A 334 3.88 -29.81 -13.42
C VAL A 334 4.82 -30.99 -13.63
N VAL A 335 4.27 -32.16 -13.94
CA VAL A 335 5.03 -33.38 -14.23
C VAL A 335 5.11 -33.57 -15.74
N ARG A 336 6.33 -33.61 -16.27
CA ARG A 336 6.64 -33.62 -17.69
C ARG A 336 7.50 -34.82 -18.05
N ALA A 337 7.20 -35.46 -19.18
CA ALA A 337 8.04 -36.49 -19.77
C ALA A 337 9.29 -35.84 -20.40
N GLU A 338 10.47 -36.25 -19.92
CA GLU A 338 11.78 -35.91 -20.44
C GLU A 338 12.48 -37.19 -20.93
N GLU A 339 13.66 -37.07 -21.54
CA GLU A 339 14.43 -38.19 -22.10
C GLU A 339 14.73 -39.30 -21.07
N ASN A 340 14.97 -38.93 -19.81
CA ASN A 340 15.29 -39.85 -18.71
C ASN A 340 14.08 -40.12 -17.78
N GLY A 341 12.85 -40.09 -18.32
CA GLY A 341 11.62 -40.31 -17.56
C GLY A 341 10.95 -39.01 -17.09
N PHE A 342 10.18 -39.07 -16.00
CA PHE A 342 9.39 -37.92 -15.55
C PHE A 342 10.21 -36.94 -14.72
N ARG A 343 10.08 -35.65 -15.04
CA ARG A 343 10.62 -34.54 -14.24
C ARG A 343 9.49 -33.64 -13.77
N ALA A 344 9.56 -33.25 -12.50
CA ALA A 344 8.66 -32.26 -11.94
C ALA A 344 9.27 -30.85 -12.01
N TYR A 345 8.41 -29.88 -12.30
CA TYR A 345 8.68 -28.45 -12.30
C TYR A 345 7.70 -27.81 -11.33
N CYS A 346 8.21 -27.14 -10.30
CA CYS A 346 7.39 -26.58 -9.23
C CYS A 346 7.48 -25.06 -9.19
N GLN A 347 6.35 -24.43 -8.88
CA GLN A 347 6.26 -23.05 -8.47
C GLN A 347 5.84 -22.99 -6.99
N ILE A 348 6.56 -22.24 -6.18
CA ILE A 348 6.27 -22.00 -4.76
C ILE A 348 6.26 -20.48 -4.55
N ALA A 349 5.16 -19.92 -4.03
CA ALA A 349 4.97 -18.47 -3.90
C ALA A 349 4.59 -18.03 -2.48
N THR A 350 4.80 -16.74 -2.19
CA THR A 350 4.38 -16.10 -0.93
C THR A 350 2.91 -15.70 -0.91
N GLY A 351 2.27 -15.61 -2.09
CA GLY A 351 0.91 -15.11 -2.27
C GLY A 351 0.15 -15.75 -3.42
N ASN A 352 -1.15 -15.47 -3.46
CA ASN A 352 -2.13 -16.24 -4.23
C ASN A 352 -1.86 -16.19 -5.74
N PHE A 353 -2.25 -17.25 -6.45
CA PHE A 353 -2.28 -17.26 -7.92
C PHE A 353 -3.48 -16.46 -8.47
N ASN A 354 -3.47 -15.14 -8.25
CA ASN A 354 -4.54 -14.24 -8.64
C ASN A 354 -3.96 -13.00 -9.35
N PRO A 355 -4.21 -12.82 -10.67
CA PRO A 355 -3.65 -11.71 -11.45
C PRO A 355 -4.02 -10.31 -10.92
N SER A 356 -5.18 -10.17 -10.27
CA SER A 356 -5.65 -8.88 -9.76
C SER A 356 -4.89 -8.47 -8.50
N THR A 357 -4.65 -9.39 -7.56
CA THR A 357 -3.85 -9.09 -6.36
C THR A 357 -2.37 -8.93 -6.71
N ALA A 358 -1.85 -9.67 -7.69
CA ALA A 358 -0.45 -9.57 -8.13
C ALA A 358 -0.05 -8.21 -8.73
N LYS A 359 -1.01 -7.31 -9.02
CA LYS A 359 -0.76 -5.91 -9.42
C LYS A 359 -0.57 -4.94 -8.24
N ILE A 360 -1.02 -5.31 -7.05
CA ILE A 360 -1.09 -4.41 -5.88
C ILE A 360 -0.40 -4.98 -4.62
N TYR A 361 -0.18 -6.29 -4.56
CA TYR A 361 0.49 -6.97 -3.45
C TYR A 361 1.94 -7.26 -3.85
N THR A 362 2.87 -7.10 -2.90
CA THR A 362 4.25 -7.49 -3.13
C THR A 362 4.43 -8.97 -2.80
N ASP A 363 4.81 -9.79 -3.78
CA ASP A 363 4.87 -11.25 -3.62
C ASP A 363 6.04 -11.85 -4.39
N LEU A 364 6.59 -12.95 -3.89
CA LEU A 364 7.67 -13.68 -4.53
C LEU A 364 7.16 -15.02 -5.05
N ALA A 365 7.67 -15.45 -6.20
CA ALA A 365 7.45 -16.79 -6.75
C ALA A 365 8.77 -17.41 -7.21
N LEU A 366 9.13 -18.54 -6.59
CA LEU A 366 10.24 -19.40 -7.02
C LEU A 366 9.71 -20.42 -8.03
N PHE A 367 10.34 -20.49 -9.20
CA PHE A 367 10.20 -21.62 -10.13
C PHE A 367 11.47 -22.46 -10.07
N THR A 368 11.32 -23.76 -9.86
CA THR A 368 12.43 -24.72 -9.72
C THR A 368 12.11 -26.06 -10.35
N CYS A 369 13.14 -26.82 -10.73
CA CYS A 369 13.05 -28.24 -11.08
C CYS A 369 14.07 -29.08 -10.29
N ARG A 370 14.47 -28.59 -9.11
CA ARG A 370 15.32 -29.30 -8.18
C ARG A 370 14.58 -30.51 -7.60
N GLU A 371 15.21 -31.67 -7.70
CA GLU A 371 14.58 -32.94 -7.39
C GLU A 371 14.17 -33.05 -5.91
N ASP A 372 15.01 -32.58 -4.98
CA ASP A 372 14.73 -32.59 -3.54
C ASP A 372 13.48 -31.77 -3.18
N ILE A 373 13.38 -30.54 -3.70
CA ILE A 373 12.22 -29.66 -3.50
C ILE A 373 10.98 -30.18 -4.24
N CYS A 374 11.12 -30.62 -5.50
CA CYS A 374 9.98 -31.08 -6.29
C CYS A 374 9.38 -32.39 -5.77
N LEU A 375 10.20 -33.32 -5.27
CA LEU A 375 9.70 -34.53 -4.61
C LEU A 375 8.93 -34.17 -3.33
N ASP A 376 9.40 -33.22 -2.52
CA ASP A 376 8.68 -32.75 -1.34
C ASP A 376 7.33 -32.09 -1.68
N VAL A 377 7.24 -31.34 -2.80
CA VAL A 377 5.97 -30.76 -3.27
C VAL A 377 4.98 -31.84 -3.71
N LEU A 378 5.43 -32.84 -4.48
CA LEU A 378 4.59 -33.97 -4.89
C LEU A 378 4.14 -34.81 -3.69
N ASP A 379 5.05 -35.05 -2.76
CA ASP A 379 4.80 -35.73 -1.49
C ASP A 379 3.75 -35.00 -0.64
N LEU A 380 3.77 -33.66 -0.62
CA LEU A 380 2.75 -32.85 0.04
C LEU A 380 1.40 -32.97 -0.67
N PHE A 381 1.34 -32.88 -2.00
CA PHE A 381 0.08 -33.11 -2.73
C PHE A 381 -0.51 -34.49 -2.40
N ASN A 382 0.29 -35.54 -2.39
CA ASN A 382 -0.15 -36.89 -2.04
C ASN A 382 -0.64 -37.01 -0.57
N ALA A 383 -0.11 -36.21 0.35
CA ALA A 383 -0.57 -36.12 1.74
C ALA A 383 -1.85 -35.29 1.91
N LEU A 384 -2.17 -34.40 0.95
CA LEU A 384 -3.38 -33.57 0.97
C LEU A 384 -4.55 -34.22 0.22
N THR A 385 -4.29 -35.03 -0.81
CA THR A 385 -5.33 -35.70 -1.61
C THR A 385 -5.55 -37.17 -1.23
N GLY A 386 -4.79 -37.71 -0.28
CA GLY A 386 -4.89 -39.11 0.15
C GLY A 386 -4.48 -39.32 1.61
N PHE A 387 -4.70 -40.53 2.13
CA PHE A 387 -4.48 -40.88 3.54
C PHE A 387 -3.00 -41.05 3.95
N SER A 388 -2.09 -40.24 3.39
CA SER A 388 -0.65 -40.32 3.69
C SER A 388 -0.26 -39.46 4.89
N ARG A 389 0.08 -40.10 6.01
CA ARG A 389 0.61 -39.44 7.22
C ARG A 389 2.09 -39.07 7.08
N LYS A 390 2.47 -38.35 6.02
CA LYS A 390 3.88 -37.99 5.79
C LYS A 390 4.35 -36.97 6.83
N ARG A 391 5.29 -37.40 7.70
CA ARG A 391 5.83 -36.61 8.82
C ARG A 391 7.20 -35.97 8.57
N ARG A 392 7.83 -36.21 7.41
CA ARG A 392 9.17 -35.72 7.09
C ARG A 392 9.25 -35.27 5.63
N TYR A 393 9.89 -34.13 5.43
CA TYR A 393 10.24 -33.53 4.15
C TYR A 393 11.76 -33.36 4.10
N ARG A 394 12.35 -33.33 2.89
CA ARG A 394 13.80 -33.28 2.65
C ARG A 394 14.36 -31.87 2.79
N ARG A 395 13.61 -30.88 2.32
CA ARG A 395 13.94 -29.46 2.22
C ARG A 395 12.80 -28.54 2.64
N LEU A 396 11.55 -28.91 2.36
CA LEU A 396 10.42 -28.03 2.68
C LEU A 396 10.16 -27.97 4.19
N LEU A 397 9.86 -26.76 4.63
CA LEU A 397 9.20 -26.52 5.91
C LEU A 397 7.69 -26.48 5.63
N VAL A 398 6.94 -27.38 6.24
CA VAL A 398 5.52 -27.59 6.04
C VAL A 398 4.81 -27.47 7.38
N ALA A 399 3.81 -26.59 7.45
CA ALA A 399 2.93 -26.50 8.61
C ALA A 399 1.79 -27.53 8.48
N PRO A 400 1.30 -28.14 9.57
CA PRO A 400 1.81 -28.09 10.94
C PRO A 400 2.80 -29.23 11.24
N VAL A 401 3.63 -29.64 10.27
CA VAL A 401 4.41 -30.89 10.33
C VAL A 401 5.79 -30.70 10.94
N ASN A 402 6.59 -29.76 10.42
CA ASN A 402 7.97 -29.49 10.87
C ASN A 402 8.31 -27.99 10.91
N MET A 403 7.42 -27.11 10.47
CA MET A 403 7.74 -25.68 10.26
C MET A 403 8.01 -24.92 11.57
N LEU A 404 7.20 -25.10 12.62
CA LEU A 404 7.37 -24.43 13.91
C LEU A 404 8.71 -24.81 14.55
N ASP A 405 8.93 -26.11 14.76
CA ASP A 405 10.16 -26.68 15.33
C ASP A 405 11.40 -26.23 14.56
N SER A 406 11.33 -26.18 13.22
CA SER A 406 12.46 -25.75 12.39
C SER A 406 12.78 -24.27 12.57
N PHE A 407 11.78 -23.40 12.69
CA PHE A 407 12.01 -21.97 12.99
C PHE A 407 12.62 -21.79 14.39
N ILE A 408 12.09 -22.49 15.39
CA ILE A 408 12.64 -22.48 16.76
C ILE A 408 14.11 -22.93 16.77
N GLN A 409 14.41 -24.07 16.15
CA GLN A 409 15.78 -24.61 16.04
C GLN A 409 16.76 -23.67 15.31
N MET A 410 16.28 -22.88 14.34
CA MET A 410 17.13 -21.87 13.68
C MET A 410 17.36 -20.65 14.58
N ILE A 411 16.34 -20.17 15.31
CA ILE A 411 16.48 -19.08 16.27
C ILE A 411 17.43 -19.46 17.42
N ASP A 412 17.29 -20.67 17.97
CA ASP A 412 18.15 -21.18 19.04
C ASP A 412 19.60 -21.38 18.61
N ARG A 413 19.83 -21.71 17.33
CA ARG A 413 21.17 -21.81 16.76
C ARG A 413 21.84 -20.45 16.65
N GLU A 414 21.12 -19.40 16.25
CA GLU A 414 21.64 -18.03 16.31
C GLU A 414 21.97 -17.63 17.75
N ALA A 415 21.07 -17.94 18.71
CA ALA A 415 21.30 -17.67 20.13
C ALA A 415 22.57 -18.38 20.64
N GLU A 416 22.77 -19.62 20.25
CA GLU A 416 23.94 -20.41 20.64
C GLU A 416 25.24 -19.94 19.97
N ASN A 417 25.17 -19.48 18.72
CA ASN A 417 26.28 -18.81 18.06
C ASN A 417 26.66 -17.52 18.81
N ALA A 418 25.68 -16.69 19.18
CA ALA A 418 25.93 -15.45 19.93
C ALA A 418 26.56 -15.71 21.32
N ARG A 419 26.10 -16.72 22.07
CA ARG A 419 26.73 -17.14 23.34
C ARG A 419 28.19 -17.55 23.19
N LYS A 420 28.56 -18.10 22.03
CA LYS A 420 29.94 -18.47 21.67
C LYS A 420 30.78 -17.31 21.13
N GLY A 421 30.23 -16.09 21.06
CA GLY A 421 30.87 -14.94 20.43
C GLY A 421 30.96 -15.03 18.90
N LEU A 422 30.22 -15.96 18.28
CA LEU A 422 30.16 -16.14 16.83
C LEU A 422 29.15 -15.18 16.21
N ALA A 423 29.29 -14.95 14.90
CA ALA A 423 28.44 -14.00 14.18
C ALA A 423 27.01 -14.54 14.02
N ALA A 424 26.05 -13.88 14.66
CA ALA A 424 24.64 -14.26 14.69
C ALA A 424 23.71 -13.08 14.35
N ARG A 425 22.76 -13.30 13.44
CA ARG A 425 21.78 -12.31 13.01
C ARG A 425 20.55 -12.97 12.41
N ILE A 426 19.38 -12.43 12.75
CA ILE A 426 18.08 -12.80 12.20
C ILE A 426 17.50 -11.58 11.47
N ILE A 427 16.97 -11.78 10.27
CA ILE A 427 16.12 -10.80 9.60
C ILE A 427 14.87 -11.52 9.09
N VAL A 428 13.68 -11.01 9.44
CA VAL A 428 12.41 -11.58 8.95
C VAL A 428 11.52 -10.49 8.35
N GLN A 429 10.98 -10.75 7.17
CA GLN A 429 9.90 -9.97 6.56
C GLN A 429 8.63 -10.83 6.55
N ILE A 430 7.54 -10.33 7.13
CA ILE A 430 6.28 -11.08 7.36
C ILE A 430 5.08 -10.15 7.50
N ASN A 431 3.86 -10.70 7.42
CA ASN A 431 2.61 -9.93 7.60
C ASN A 431 2.00 -10.07 8.99
N GLY A 432 2.64 -10.81 9.90
CA GLY A 432 2.29 -10.88 11.31
C GLY A 432 3.19 -11.83 12.11
N LEU A 433 3.42 -11.47 13.37
CA LEU A 433 4.15 -12.25 14.38
C LEU A 433 3.31 -12.29 15.66
N THR A 434 2.71 -13.44 15.97
CA THR A 434 1.83 -13.64 17.13
C THR A 434 1.88 -15.07 17.69
N GLU A 435 2.81 -15.91 17.22
CA GLU A 435 3.06 -17.24 17.79
C GLU A 435 3.93 -17.05 19.06
N VAL A 436 3.54 -17.68 20.17
CA VAL A 436 4.07 -17.42 21.53
C VAL A 436 5.44 -18.03 21.74
N ASP A 437 5.68 -19.25 21.24
CA ASP A 437 6.97 -19.94 21.37
C ASP A 437 8.01 -19.22 20.52
N VAL A 438 7.70 -18.92 19.25
CA VAL A 438 8.57 -18.14 18.36
C VAL A 438 8.92 -16.77 18.98
N VAL A 439 7.94 -16.07 19.57
CA VAL A 439 8.18 -14.79 20.27
C VAL A 439 9.10 -14.98 21.48
N SER A 440 8.92 -16.04 22.25
CA SER A 440 9.73 -16.35 23.44
C SER A 440 11.18 -16.68 23.07
N HIS A 441 11.38 -17.50 22.04
CA HIS A 441 12.70 -17.84 21.49
C HIS A 441 13.40 -16.61 20.86
N LEU A 442 12.67 -15.69 20.21
CA LEU A 442 13.25 -14.43 19.72
C LEU A 442 13.71 -13.51 20.87
N TYR A 443 12.99 -13.45 21.99
CA TYR A 443 13.47 -12.76 23.19
C TYR A 443 14.73 -13.44 23.76
N ALA A 444 14.75 -14.77 23.88
CA ALA A 444 15.92 -15.51 24.37
C ALA A 444 17.16 -15.34 23.46
N ALA A 445 16.96 -15.28 22.14
CA ALA A 445 18.02 -14.97 21.18
C ALA A 445 18.53 -13.53 21.32
N SER A 446 17.65 -12.55 21.53
CA SER A 446 18.07 -11.17 21.81
C SER A 446 18.89 -11.06 23.10
N GLN A 447 18.50 -11.78 24.16
CA GLN A 447 19.25 -11.86 25.43
C GLN A 447 20.62 -12.51 25.27
N ALA A 448 20.75 -13.47 24.34
CA ALA A 448 22.03 -14.09 23.98
C ALA A 448 22.95 -13.18 23.14
N GLY A 449 22.48 -12.02 22.68
CA GLY A 449 23.26 -11.07 21.87
C GLY A 449 22.97 -11.10 20.37
N VAL A 450 22.00 -11.89 19.90
CA VAL A 450 21.62 -11.96 18.47
C VAL A 450 20.98 -10.64 18.05
N ARG A 451 21.44 -10.07 16.93
CA ARG A 451 20.77 -8.91 16.30
C ARG A 451 19.57 -9.38 15.48
N ILE A 452 18.37 -8.85 15.79
CA ILE A 452 17.11 -9.30 15.21
C ILE A 452 16.37 -8.13 14.56
N ASP A 453 16.16 -8.19 13.25
CA ASP A 453 15.43 -7.17 12.49
C ASP A 453 14.10 -7.74 11.96
N ILE A 454 12.96 -7.16 12.35
CA ILE A 454 11.62 -7.67 12.03
C ILE A 454 10.88 -6.65 11.16
N ILE A 455 10.67 -6.93 9.88
CA ILE A 455 9.86 -6.13 8.95
C ILE A 455 8.44 -6.71 8.96
N CYS A 456 7.57 -6.18 9.82
CA CYS A 456 6.19 -6.61 10.00
C CYS A 456 5.18 -5.49 9.69
N ARG A 457 4.40 -5.66 8.62
CA ARG A 457 3.36 -4.69 8.21
C ARG A 457 2.02 -4.78 8.96
N GLY A 458 1.96 -5.58 10.01
CA GLY A 458 0.70 -6.07 10.60
C GLY A 458 0.81 -6.29 12.10
N LEU A 459 0.06 -7.27 12.62
CA LEU A 459 0.08 -7.60 14.05
C LEU A 459 1.46 -8.14 14.45
N CYS A 460 2.14 -7.46 15.37
CA CYS A 460 3.40 -7.91 15.96
C CYS A 460 3.24 -7.95 17.50
N ALA A 461 3.51 -9.11 18.10
CA ALA A 461 3.47 -9.34 19.54
C ALA A 461 4.81 -9.09 20.24
N ILE A 462 5.88 -8.78 19.48
CA ILE A 462 7.17 -8.36 20.04
C ILE A 462 7.14 -6.87 20.36
N ARG A 463 7.64 -6.53 21.55
CA ARG A 463 7.95 -5.16 21.97
C ARG A 463 9.48 -4.98 21.94
N PRO A 464 10.06 -4.18 21.04
CA PRO A 464 11.50 -4.00 20.91
C PRO A 464 12.08 -3.15 22.05
N GLY A 465 13.40 -3.18 22.24
CA GLY A 465 14.11 -2.25 23.13
C GLY A 465 13.79 -2.35 24.62
N LEU A 466 13.26 -3.49 25.11
CA LEU A 466 13.05 -3.71 26.55
C LEU A 466 14.36 -4.17 27.21
N PRO A 467 14.85 -3.49 28.26
CA PRO A 467 16.07 -3.85 28.98
C PRO A 467 16.08 -5.32 29.43
N GLY A 468 17.20 -6.00 29.21
CA GLY A 468 17.38 -7.41 29.57
C GLY A 468 16.47 -8.38 28.82
N LYS A 469 15.78 -7.97 27.74
CA LYS A 469 14.83 -8.84 27.01
C LYS A 469 14.80 -8.66 25.49
N SER A 470 14.81 -7.43 24.98
CA SER A 470 14.69 -7.16 23.53
C SER A 470 15.54 -5.99 23.01
N GLU A 471 16.61 -5.63 23.74
CA GLU A 471 17.56 -4.58 23.35
C GLU A 471 18.18 -4.77 21.96
N ASN A 472 18.33 -6.01 21.50
CA ASN A 472 18.87 -6.35 20.18
C ASN A 472 17.78 -6.60 19.12
N ILE A 473 16.49 -6.33 19.42
CA ILE A 473 15.38 -6.46 18.47
C ILE A 473 14.91 -5.10 17.98
N ARG A 474 14.76 -4.95 16.65
CA ARG A 474 14.09 -3.81 16.01
C ARG A 474 12.90 -4.27 15.20
N VAL A 475 11.82 -3.48 15.20
CA VAL A 475 10.58 -3.79 14.48
C VAL A 475 10.22 -2.64 13.55
N PHE A 476 10.02 -2.96 12.27
CA PHE A 476 9.76 -2.05 11.16
C PHE A 476 8.42 -2.36 10.50
N SER A 477 7.67 -1.34 10.13
CA SER A 477 6.49 -1.45 9.26
C SER A 477 6.67 -0.52 8.06
N TRP A 478 6.62 -1.08 6.86
CA TRP A 478 6.77 -0.31 5.62
C TRP A 478 5.41 -0.05 4.98
N ILE A 479 5.11 1.23 4.70
CA ILE A 479 3.84 1.69 4.12
C ILE A 479 4.14 2.54 2.90
N GLY A 480 3.61 2.14 1.74
CA GLY A 480 3.75 2.88 0.49
C GLY A 480 2.74 2.35 -0.56
N ARG A 481 2.97 2.67 -1.84
CA ARG A 481 2.04 2.37 -2.96
C ARG A 481 1.51 0.93 -3.01
N PHE A 482 2.36 -0.06 -2.73
CA PHE A 482 2.00 -1.48 -2.81
C PHE A 482 1.82 -2.10 -1.43
N LEU A 483 0.85 -3.00 -1.31
CA LEU A 483 0.61 -3.75 -0.09
C LEU A 483 1.75 -4.75 0.10
N GLN A 484 2.63 -4.52 1.08
CA GLN A 484 3.66 -5.50 1.37
C GLN A 484 3.02 -6.87 1.70
N HIS A 485 3.47 -7.95 1.06
CA HIS A 485 2.92 -9.29 1.32
C HIS A 485 3.97 -10.43 1.29
N ARG A 486 5.19 -10.14 0.81
CA ARG A 486 6.35 -11.05 0.82
C ARG A 486 6.61 -11.60 2.22
N ARG A 487 6.98 -12.89 2.28
CA ARG A 487 7.57 -13.51 3.46
C ARG A 487 8.98 -13.98 3.13
N ILE A 488 9.96 -13.46 3.86
CA ILE A 488 11.38 -13.77 3.69
C ILE A 488 11.96 -13.99 5.09
N PHE A 489 12.69 -15.08 5.28
CA PHE A 489 13.38 -15.39 6.54
C PHE A 489 14.87 -15.54 6.25
N TYR A 490 15.71 -14.91 7.06
CA TYR A 490 17.16 -14.94 6.95
C TYR A 490 17.80 -15.22 8.31
N PHE A 491 18.75 -16.15 8.31
CA PHE A 491 19.56 -16.54 9.45
C PHE A 491 21.03 -16.54 9.02
N HIS A 492 21.89 -15.81 9.73
CA HIS A 492 23.30 -15.65 9.37
C HIS A 492 24.13 -16.93 9.59
N ASN A 493 23.79 -17.73 10.59
CA ASN A 493 24.31 -19.08 10.84
C ASN A 493 25.85 -19.14 10.77
N ASN A 494 26.52 -18.19 11.42
CA ASN A 494 27.97 -18.02 11.43
C ASN A 494 28.63 -18.00 10.02
N GLY A 495 27.96 -17.40 9.04
CA GLY A 495 28.44 -17.23 7.67
C GLY A 495 27.91 -18.26 6.66
N ASP A 496 27.29 -19.33 7.11
CA ASP A 496 26.56 -20.28 6.25
C ASP A 496 25.09 -19.82 6.11
N GLU A 497 24.90 -18.70 5.41
CA GLU A 497 23.65 -17.94 5.38
C GLU A 497 22.46 -18.73 4.78
N HIS A 498 21.40 -18.85 5.58
CA HIS A 498 20.15 -19.48 5.17
C HIS A 498 19.07 -18.45 4.84
N PHE A 499 18.48 -18.59 3.66
CA PHE A 499 17.33 -17.80 3.20
C PHE A 499 16.14 -18.71 2.93
N PHE A 500 14.94 -18.26 3.30
CA PHE A 500 13.69 -18.95 3.00
C PHE A 500 12.61 -17.98 2.53
N ILE A 501 11.69 -18.47 1.69
CA ILE A 501 10.46 -17.75 1.32
C ILE A 501 9.26 -18.70 1.40
N GLY A 502 8.04 -18.19 1.57
CA GLY A 502 6.85 -19.04 1.53
C GLY A 502 5.55 -18.38 1.93
N SER A 503 4.51 -19.18 2.16
CA SER A 503 3.13 -18.70 2.41
C SER A 503 2.84 -18.37 3.87
N ALA A 504 3.66 -18.84 4.81
CA ALA A 504 3.45 -18.70 6.25
C ALA A 504 3.84 -17.32 6.82
N ASP A 505 3.01 -16.80 7.72
CA ASP A 505 3.41 -15.81 8.72
C ASP A 505 3.75 -16.52 10.05
N LEU A 506 4.46 -15.85 10.96
CA LEU A 506 4.80 -16.40 12.29
C LEU A 506 3.63 -16.23 13.27
N ARG A 507 2.49 -16.83 12.95
CA ARG A 507 1.26 -16.80 13.76
C ARG A 507 0.80 -18.22 14.07
N ASN A 508 0.24 -18.46 15.25
CA ASN A 508 -0.29 -19.76 15.66
C ASN A 508 -1.21 -20.41 14.61
N ARG A 509 -2.18 -19.67 14.05
CA ARG A 509 -3.07 -20.19 12.98
C ARG A 509 -2.35 -20.58 11.67
N ASN A 510 -1.16 -20.04 11.41
CA ASN A 510 -0.38 -20.31 10.21
C ASN A 510 0.59 -21.49 10.44
N LEU A 511 1.14 -21.61 11.65
CA LEU A 511 2.10 -22.65 12.00
C LEU A 511 1.44 -23.94 12.50
N ASN A 512 0.24 -23.86 13.10
CA ASN A 512 -0.49 -24.99 13.69
C ASN A 512 -1.84 -25.28 13.02
N GLY A 513 -2.59 -24.23 12.64
CA GLY A 513 -3.98 -24.35 12.13
C GLY A 513 -4.12 -24.41 10.59
N ARG A 514 -3.02 -24.52 9.85
CA ARG A 514 -2.99 -24.45 8.38
C ARG A 514 -1.93 -25.33 7.78
N VAL A 515 -2.18 -25.73 6.53
CA VAL A 515 -1.14 -26.22 5.63
C VAL A 515 -0.50 -25.03 4.92
N GLU A 516 0.72 -24.69 5.32
CA GLU A 516 1.57 -23.65 4.73
C GLU A 516 2.88 -24.29 4.24
N VAL A 517 3.56 -23.65 3.28
CA VAL A 517 4.86 -24.11 2.76
C VAL A 517 5.87 -22.97 2.78
N VAL A 518 7.07 -23.25 3.27
CA VAL A 518 8.27 -22.41 3.19
C VAL A 518 9.41 -23.24 2.58
N VAL A 519 10.14 -22.65 1.63
CA VAL A 519 11.19 -23.30 0.85
C VAL A 519 12.54 -22.60 1.07
N PRO A 520 13.65 -23.35 1.28
CA PRO A 520 14.99 -22.80 1.33
C PRO A 520 15.45 -22.29 -0.05
N ILE A 521 16.30 -21.27 -0.05
CA ILE A 521 16.85 -20.63 -1.25
C ILE A 521 18.37 -20.80 -1.24
N ASP A 522 18.87 -21.80 -1.97
CA ASP A 522 20.32 -22.06 -2.07
C ASP A 522 20.98 -21.37 -3.28
N ASP A 523 20.21 -20.87 -4.26
CA ASP A 523 20.78 -20.15 -5.41
C ASP A 523 21.37 -18.81 -4.97
N GLU A 524 22.68 -18.68 -5.13
CA GLU A 524 23.48 -17.55 -4.67
C GLU A 524 23.12 -16.20 -5.33
N LYS A 525 22.54 -16.20 -6.54
CA LYS A 525 22.05 -14.96 -7.17
C LYS A 525 20.71 -14.56 -6.56
N ILE A 526 19.88 -15.54 -6.22
CA ILE A 526 18.60 -15.31 -5.54
C ILE A 526 18.85 -14.85 -4.08
N ARG A 527 19.73 -15.51 -3.32
CA ARG A 527 20.12 -15.08 -1.95
C ARG A 527 20.54 -13.62 -1.90
N ARG A 528 21.49 -13.20 -2.75
CA ARG A 528 21.93 -11.80 -2.85
C ARG A 528 20.81 -10.82 -3.24
N LYS A 529 19.85 -11.23 -4.07
CA LYS A 529 18.66 -10.40 -4.38
C LYS A 529 17.76 -10.24 -3.16
N LEU A 530 17.48 -11.33 -2.43
CA LEU A 530 16.67 -11.29 -1.20
C LEU A 530 17.33 -10.45 -0.10
N TYR A 531 18.65 -10.59 0.09
CA TYR A 531 19.40 -9.76 1.05
C TYR A 531 19.31 -8.27 0.71
N LYS A 532 19.51 -7.89 -0.56
CA LYS A 532 19.33 -6.49 -1.01
C LYS A 532 17.91 -5.96 -0.75
N MET A 533 16.87 -6.78 -0.96
CA MET A 533 15.48 -6.43 -0.65
C MET A 533 15.29 -6.20 0.86
N LEU A 534 15.81 -7.08 1.71
CA LEU A 534 15.75 -6.91 3.16
C LEU A 534 16.48 -5.65 3.61
N ILE A 535 17.73 -5.43 3.16
CA ILE A 535 18.52 -4.26 3.51
C ILE A 535 17.84 -2.96 3.08
N PHE A 536 17.22 -2.90 1.90
CA PHE A 536 16.44 -1.73 1.46
C PHE A 536 15.40 -1.32 2.53
N PHE A 537 14.58 -2.25 3.01
CA PHE A 537 13.58 -1.96 4.06
C PHE A 537 14.20 -1.59 5.43
N LEU A 538 15.41 -2.07 5.72
CA LEU A 538 16.12 -1.74 6.97
C LEU A 538 16.88 -0.41 6.91
N THR A 539 17.14 0.13 5.71
CA THR A 539 17.85 1.41 5.49
C THR A 539 16.94 2.55 5.05
N ASP A 540 15.73 2.26 4.57
CA ASP A 540 14.72 3.25 4.18
C ASP A 540 14.38 4.23 5.33
N ARG A 541 14.08 5.46 4.92
CA ARG A 541 13.74 6.64 5.75
C ARG A 541 12.56 7.46 5.18
N GLU A 542 11.91 6.99 4.12
CA GLU A 542 10.82 7.68 3.45
C GLU A 542 9.46 6.98 3.64
N ASN A 543 9.46 5.66 3.82
CA ASN A 543 8.23 4.86 3.87
C ASN A 543 8.20 3.89 5.08
N THR A 544 9.22 3.99 5.95
CA THR A 544 9.44 3.07 7.07
C THR A 544 9.04 3.68 8.41
N TRP A 545 8.28 2.92 9.19
CA TRP A 545 7.91 3.22 10.56
C TRP A 545 8.64 2.24 11.49
N GLU A 546 9.27 2.74 12.55
CA GLU A 546 9.99 1.94 13.54
C GLU A 546 9.18 1.91 14.85
N MET A 547 8.97 0.72 15.42
CA MET A 547 8.25 0.58 16.69
C MET A 547 9.20 0.88 17.85
N ALA A 548 8.79 1.77 18.76
CA ALA A 548 9.50 2.04 20.01
C ALA A 548 9.14 1.02 21.11
N SER A 549 9.85 1.07 22.24
CA SER A 549 9.62 0.19 23.38
C SER A 549 8.27 0.40 24.09
N ASP A 550 7.57 1.52 23.85
CA ASP A 550 6.19 1.71 24.30
C ASP A 550 5.17 0.95 23.42
N GLY A 551 5.58 0.43 22.26
CA GLY A 551 4.73 -0.25 21.27
C GLY A 551 4.11 0.66 20.21
N ARG A 552 4.35 1.98 20.27
CA ARG A 552 3.93 2.91 19.22
C ARG A 552 4.90 2.87 18.05
N TYR A 553 4.37 3.07 16.85
CA TYR A 553 5.16 3.24 15.64
C TYR A 553 5.44 4.72 15.40
N TYR A 554 6.71 5.05 15.20
CA TYR A 554 7.17 6.37 14.82
C TYR A 554 7.64 6.32 13.37
N PHE A 555 7.21 7.27 12.55
CA PHE A 555 7.77 7.41 11.22
C PHE A 555 9.26 7.66 11.37
N ARG A 556 10.08 6.82 10.71
CA ARG A 556 11.53 6.95 10.75
C ARG A 556 11.89 8.15 9.89
N LYS A 557 11.77 9.35 10.49
CA LYS A 557 12.20 10.60 9.88
C LYS A 557 13.55 10.37 9.21
N ALA A 558 13.69 10.84 7.97
CA ALA A 558 15.01 11.26 7.53
C ALA A 558 15.61 12.10 8.67
N CYS A 559 16.84 11.79 9.11
CA CYS A 559 17.59 12.83 9.79
C CYS A 559 17.51 14.02 8.84
N ALA A 560 17.07 15.17 9.36
CA ALA A 560 17.51 16.42 8.75
C ALA A 560 19.03 16.25 8.66
N ILE A 561 19.54 16.19 7.42
CA ILE A 561 20.97 16.27 7.20
C ILE A 561 21.34 17.58 7.92
N PRO A 562 22.20 17.56 8.96
CA PRO A 562 22.67 18.80 9.54
C PRO A 562 23.30 19.53 8.37
N ASP A 563 22.68 20.66 8.00
CA ASP A 563 22.88 21.31 6.71
C ASP A 563 24.39 21.40 6.46
N PRO A 564 24.95 20.68 5.48
CA PRO A 564 26.40 20.53 5.37
C PRO A 564 26.94 21.93 5.12
N ALA A 565 27.58 22.51 6.14
CA ALA A 565 27.87 23.94 6.24
C ALA A 565 28.30 24.48 4.88
N PRO A 566 27.51 25.41 4.28
CA PRO A 566 27.46 25.52 2.83
C PRO A 566 28.83 25.82 2.24
N ALA A 567 29.39 24.81 1.56
CA ALA A 567 30.39 25.08 0.54
C ALA A 567 29.73 26.04 -0.47
N PRO A 568 30.39 27.15 -0.85
CA PRO A 568 29.74 28.22 -1.61
C PRO A 568 29.36 27.76 -3.03
N ASP A 569 28.16 27.21 -3.14
CA ASP A 569 27.54 26.67 -4.35
C ASP A 569 27.27 27.77 -5.39
N LEU A 570 27.46 27.45 -6.67
CA LEU A 570 27.08 28.29 -7.82
C LEU A 570 25.64 28.80 -7.71
N GLY A 571 24.72 27.96 -7.22
CA GLY A 571 23.31 28.28 -7.06
C GLY A 571 23.00 29.41 -6.06
N SER A 572 23.97 29.86 -5.28
CA SER A 572 23.82 31.09 -4.47
C SER A 572 24.20 32.37 -5.22
N VAL A 573 25.01 32.26 -6.28
CA VAL A 573 25.48 33.39 -7.11
C VAL A 573 24.57 33.59 -8.34
N LEU A 574 23.96 32.51 -8.84
CA LEU A 574 23.03 32.51 -9.95
C LEU A 574 21.61 32.33 -9.39
N SER A 575 20.75 33.32 -9.60
CA SER A 575 19.34 33.35 -9.18
C SER A 575 18.53 32.26 -9.92
N ILE A 576 18.61 31.01 -9.46
CA ILE A 576 17.87 29.87 -10.00
C ILE A 576 16.88 29.41 -8.93
N LYS A 577 15.59 29.43 -9.27
CA LYS A 577 14.52 28.92 -8.38
C LYS A 577 14.55 27.38 -8.31
N ASP A 578 13.90 26.86 -7.28
CA ASP A 578 13.90 25.44 -6.90
C ASP A 578 13.59 24.45 -8.04
N ASP A 579 14.10 23.21 -7.91
CA ASP A 579 13.98 22.11 -8.90
C ASP A 579 12.52 21.89 -9.39
N GLU A 580 11.50 22.23 -8.60
CA GLU A 580 10.08 22.12 -8.98
C GLU A 580 9.68 23.06 -10.13
N GLU A 581 10.24 24.28 -10.21
CA GLU A 581 9.92 25.22 -11.30
C GLU A 581 10.59 24.80 -12.63
N LEU A 582 11.74 24.13 -12.57
CA LEU A 582 12.42 23.55 -13.73
C LEU A 582 11.65 22.37 -14.35
N VAL A 583 11.07 21.49 -13.51
CA VAL A 583 10.20 20.39 -13.97
C VAL A 583 8.93 20.92 -14.65
N SER A 584 8.43 22.10 -14.24
CA SER A 584 7.23 22.71 -14.85
C SER A 584 7.41 23.21 -16.30
N LYS A 585 8.66 23.23 -16.82
CA LYS A 585 9.01 23.70 -18.17
C LYS A 585 9.57 22.59 -19.08
N GLU A 586 9.41 21.33 -18.72
CA GLU A 586 9.72 20.20 -19.61
C GLU A 586 8.75 20.19 -20.81
N ASN A 587 9.18 20.79 -21.93
CA ASN A 587 8.47 20.76 -23.21
C ASN A 587 8.77 19.43 -23.92
N ASP A 588 8.11 18.36 -23.48
CA ASP A 588 8.27 17.02 -24.04
C ASP A 588 8.07 16.98 -25.56
N ALA A 589 9.01 16.37 -26.29
CA ALA A 589 8.87 16.11 -27.71
C ALA A 589 7.82 15.02 -27.96
N ILE A 590 6.67 15.40 -28.52
CA ILE A 590 5.59 14.45 -28.77
C ILE A 590 5.84 13.72 -30.10
N LYS A 591 6.17 12.44 -30.05
CA LYS A 591 6.24 11.59 -31.25
C LYS A 591 4.84 11.42 -31.86
N ILE A 592 4.59 12.04 -33.01
CA ILE A 592 3.26 12.16 -33.62
C ILE A 592 2.92 10.93 -34.47
N SER A 593 3.94 10.22 -34.97
CA SER A 593 3.79 9.11 -35.92
C SER A 593 4.56 7.87 -35.48
N GLY A 594 3.90 6.72 -35.55
CA GLY A 594 4.49 5.40 -35.26
C GLY A 594 5.07 4.68 -36.49
N TRP A 595 4.75 5.14 -37.71
CA TRP A 595 5.18 4.52 -38.97
C TRP A 595 6.24 5.34 -39.72
N LYS A 596 6.27 6.65 -39.47
CA LYS A 596 7.41 7.52 -39.76
C LYS A 596 7.93 8.06 -38.43
N ASN A 597 9.24 8.17 -38.31
CA ASN A 597 9.86 8.79 -37.14
C ASN A 597 9.71 10.32 -37.25
N GLU A 598 8.59 10.86 -36.76
CA GLU A 598 8.26 12.30 -36.76
C GLU A 598 7.85 12.75 -35.34
N TRP A 599 8.44 13.84 -34.84
CA TRP A 599 8.23 14.43 -33.51
C TRP A 599 7.76 15.88 -33.62
N SER A 600 6.90 16.32 -32.70
CA SER A 600 6.56 17.71 -32.46
C SER A 600 7.43 18.26 -31.33
N VAL A 601 8.16 19.35 -31.57
CA VAL A 601 8.97 20.06 -30.56
C VAL A 601 8.54 21.53 -30.48
N MET A 602 8.60 22.12 -29.29
CA MET A 602 8.27 23.53 -29.08
C MET A 602 9.56 24.38 -29.09
N ILE A 603 9.69 25.25 -30.07
CA ILE A 603 10.85 26.15 -30.27
C ILE A 603 10.32 27.58 -30.40
N ASP A 604 10.79 28.49 -29.55
CA ASP A 604 10.36 29.89 -29.51
C ASP A 604 8.83 30.09 -29.49
N GLY A 605 8.13 29.22 -28.74
CA GLY A 605 6.66 29.22 -28.64
C GLY A 605 5.91 28.67 -29.86
N SER A 606 6.62 28.16 -30.87
CA SER A 606 6.06 27.55 -32.08
C SER A 606 6.27 26.04 -32.09
N SER A 607 5.26 25.29 -32.51
CA SER A 607 5.37 23.84 -32.73
C SER A 607 6.03 23.56 -34.08
N VAL A 608 7.14 22.81 -34.06
CA VAL A 608 7.91 22.41 -35.24
C VAL A 608 7.92 20.89 -35.34
N VAL A 609 7.71 20.34 -36.55
CA VAL A 609 7.79 18.90 -36.79
C VAL A 609 9.18 18.53 -37.33
N VAL A 610 9.83 17.55 -36.71
CA VAL A 610 11.18 17.09 -37.06
C VAL A 610 11.23 15.56 -37.22
N ASN A 611 12.20 15.07 -38.01
CA ASN A 611 12.35 13.65 -38.35
C ASN A 611 13.32 12.88 -37.42
N SER A 612 13.86 13.54 -36.39
CA SER A 612 14.67 12.95 -35.32
C SER A 612 14.91 13.94 -34.19
N VAL A 613 15.10 13.42 -32.98
CA VAL A 613 15.51 14.19 -31.80
C VAL A 613 16.79 13.65 -31.17
N SER A 614 17.51 14.49 -30.45
CA SER A 614 18.64 14.11 -29.60
C SER A 614 18.65 14.92 -28.30
N TYR A 615 19.48 14.51 -27.35
CA TYR A 615 19.56 15.11 -26.02
C TYR A 615 21.01 15.50 -25.72
N GLY A 616 21.19 16.77 -25.33
CA GLY A 616 22.47 17.42 -25.10
C GLY A 616 22.63 17.94 -23.68
N CYS A 617 23.88 18.08 -23.25
CA CYS A 617 24.22 18.58 -21.93
C CYS A 617 25.50 19.41 -22.03
N VAL A 618 25.49 20.64 -21.50
CA VAL A 618 26.66 21.51 -21.40
C VAL A 618 27.17 21.47 -19.96
N PRO A 619 28.30 20.79 -19.67
CA PRO A 619 28.89 20.81 -18.34
C PRO A 619 29.58 22.16 -18.09
N ILE A 620 29.28 22.75 -16.94
CA ILE A 620 29.85 24.03 -16.50
C ILE A 620 30.57 23.89 -15.15
N ARG A 621 31.50 24.79 -14.89
CA ARG A 621 32.05 25.08 -13.55
C ARG A 621 32.44 26.55 -13.44
N LEU A 622 32.44 27.12 -12.24
CA LEU A 622 33.08 28.43 -12.01
C LEU A 622 34.51 28.23 -11.53
N LYS A 623 35.42 29.03 -12.08
CA LYS A 623 36.80 29.15 -11.60
C LYS A 623 36.96 30.48 -10.87
N ALA A 624 37.80 30.51 -9.84
CA ALA A 624 38.12 31.76 -9.16
C ALA A 624 38.98 32.63 -10.08
N GLY A 625 38.38 33.68 -10.66
CA GLY A 625 39.10 34.69 -11.43
C GLY A 625 40.03 35.53 -10.54
N ALA A 626 41.00 36.20 -11.16
CA ALA A 626 42.05 36.93 -10.45
C ALA A 626 41.56 38.16 -9.65
N VAL A 627 40.31 38.61 -9.85
CA VAL A 627 39.71 39.77 -9.17
C VAL A 627 38.23 39.53 -8.84
N GLY A 628 37.93 38.57 -7.95
CA GLY A 628 36.62 38.41 -7.29
C GLY A 628 35.43 37.96 -8.16
N ASP A 629 35.45 38.25 -9.45
CA ASP A 629 34.44 37.83 -10.40
C ASP A 629 34.72 36.39 -10.86
N LYS A 630 33.71 35.53 -10.75
CA LYS A 630 33.81 34.11 -11.09
C LYS A 630 33.44 33.92 -12.56
N GLU A 631 34.40 33.49 -13.36
CA GLU A 631 34.18 33.23 -14.79
C GLU A 631 33.73 31.79 -15.01
N PRO A 632 32.68 31.54 -15.83
CA PRO A 632 32.25 30.20 -16.18
C PRO A 632 33.16 29.56 -17.23
N GLU A 633 33.69 28.39 -16.90
CA GLU A 633 34.25 27.46 -17.88
C GLU A 633 33.18 26.46 -18.32
N VAL A 634 33.14 26.15 -19.62
CA VAL A 634 32.32 25.10 -20.24
C VAL A 634 33.22 23.94 -20.67
N LEU A 635 32.73 22.71 -20.57
CA LEU A 635 33.43 21.52 -21.04
C LEU A 635 32.94 21.14 -22.44
N LEU A 636 33.84 21.18 -23.42
CA LEU A 636 33.59 20.69 -24.76
C LEU A 636 34.37 19.39 -25.01
N VAL A 637 33.89 18.61 -25.97
CA VAL A 637 34.46 17.35 -26.44
C VAL A 637 34.59 17.32 -27.96
N THR A 638 35.59 16.61 -28.47
CA THR A 638 35.79 16.42 -29.91
C THR A 638 34.96 15.24 -30.46
N PRO A 639 34.65 15.18 -31.77
CA PRO A 639 34.05 14.00 -32.38
C PRO A 639 35.00 12.80 -32.37
N SER A 640 36.31 13.06 -32.47
CA SER A 640 37.40 12.09 -32.39
C SER A 640 38.69 12.75 -31.92
N LYS A 641 39.61 11.97 -31.35
CA LYS A 641 40.95 12.39 -30.93
C LYS A 641 41.73 13.06 -32.09
N GLY A 642 42.36 14.21 -31.84
CA GLY A 642 43.04 15.01 -32.86
C GLY A 642 42.14 15.72 -33.89
N SER A 643 40.87 15.94 -33.58
CA SER A 643 39.97 16.81 -34.36
C SER A 643 39.88 18.20 -33.71
N ASP A 644 39.98 19.26 -34.51
CA ASP A 644 39.81 20.64 -34.06
C ASP A 644 38.32 21.05 -33.90
N ASP A 645 37.37 20.17 -34.27
CA ASP A 645 35.94 20.42 -34.14
C ASP A 645 35.48 20.17 -32.69
N TRP A 646 35.17 21.22 -31.95
CA TRP A 646 34.62 21.11 -30.59
C TRP A 646 33.09 21.05 -30.59
N ASN A 647 32.51 20.36 -29.61
CA ASN A 647 31.06 20.26 -29.40
C ASN A 647 30.71 19.99 -27.93
N PHE A 648 29.47 20.18 -27.52
CA PHE A 648 29.02 19.74 -26.18
C PHE A 648 28.60 18.26 -26.19
N PRO A 649 28.64 17.57 -25.04
CA PRO A 649 28.14 16.20 -24.90
C PRO A 649 26.68 16.04 -25.34
N GLN A 650 26.45 15.23 -26.37
CA GLN A 650 25.13 14.97 -26.94
C GLN A 650 25.03 13.57 -27.54
N GLY A 651 23.80 13.07 -27.70
CA GLY A 651 23.55 11.84 -28.45
C GLY A 651 22.06 11.52 -28.59
N GLY A 652 21.77 10.44 -29.32
CA GLY A 652 20.39 10.03 -29.59
C GLY A 652 19.58 9.61 -28.35
N GLU A 653 18.27 9.51 -28.57
CA GLU A 653 17.29 8.95 -27.63
C GLU A 653 17.61 7.49 -27.28
N VAL A 654 17.37 7.13 -26.02
CA VAL A 654 17.39 5.74 -25.53
C VAL A 654 16.00 5.39 -25.02
N GLU A 655 15.43 4.30 -25.53
CA GLU A 655 14.06 3.88 -25.25
C GLU A 655 13.85 3.64 -23.73
N GLY A 656 13.05 4.50 -23.10
CA GLY A 656 12.71 4.42 -21.68
C GLY A 656 13.55 5.27 -20.73
N GLU A 657 14.54 6.05 -21.22
CA GLU A 657 15.21 7.10 -20.44
C GLU A 657 14.46 8.44 -20.59
N SER A 658 14.52 9.31 -19.58
CA SER A 658 14.01 10.70 -19.71
C SER A 658 14.99 11.55 -20.52
N ASN A 659 14.55 12.68 -21.10
CA ASN A 659 15.43 13.61 -21.81
C ASN A 659 16.57 14.09 -20.88
N ARG A 660 16.21 14.48 -19.64
CA ARG A 660 17.13 14.94 -18.59
C ARG A 660 18.18 13.88 -18.22
N ASP A 661 17.77 12.61 -18.10
CA ASP A 661 18.70 11.53 -17.74
C ASP A 661 19.52 11.04 -18.94
N SER A 662 18.95 11.08 -20.15
CA SER A 662 19.69 10.86 -21.41
C SER A 662 20.84 11.87 -21.55
N SER A 663 20.56 13.17 -21.33
CA SER A 663 21.57 14.23 -21.35
C SER A 663 22.66 14.02 -20.28
N LYS A 664 22.29 13.66 -19.04
CA LYS A 664 23.30 13.31 -18.00
C LYS A 664 24.17 12.13 -18.42
N ARG A 665 23.57 11.07 -18.96
CA ARG A 665 24.31 9.89 -19.42
C ARG A 665 25.28 10.24 -20.56
N HIS A 666 24.88 11.12 -21.49
CA HIS A 666 25.78 11.60 -22.55
C HIS A 666 26.92 12.47 -21.99
N ALA A 667 26.69 13.27 -20.94
CA ALA A 667 27.77 13.97 -20.22
C ALA A 667 28.73 13.01 -19.48
N GLU A 668 28.20 11.96 -18.87
CA GLU A 668 29.01 10.94 -18.18
C GLU A 668 29.83 10.09 -19.17
N VAL A 669 29.25 9.69 -20.30
CA VAL A 669 29.89 8.83 -21.29
C VAL A 669 30.87 9.61 -22.18
N ASN A 670 30.40 10.68 -22.83
CA ASN A 670 31.18 11.39 -23.86
C ASN A 670 32.24 12.30 -23.23
N ALA A 671 31.93 12.91 -22.08
CA ALA A 671 32.81 13.87 -21.40
C ALA A 671 33.33 13.38 -20.03
N GLY A 672 32.84 12.27 -19.48
CA GLY A 672 33.37 11.77 -18.21
C GLY A 672 33.07 12.65 -17.00
N VAL A 673 31.93 13.34 -16.98
CA VAL A 673 31.57 14.25 -15.88
C VAL A 673 30.19 13.94 -15.30
N THR A 674 30.05 14.17 -14.00
CA THR A 674 28.80 14.00 -13.26
C THR A 674 28.48 15.25 -12.44
N GLY A 675 27.20 15.54 -12.27
CA GLY A 675 26.75 16.83 -11.77
C GLY A 675 25.24 16.95 -11.56
N ARG A 676 24.80 18.15 -11.21
CA ARG A 676 23.38 18.50 -11.08
C ARG A 676 22.96 19.26 -12.34
N ILE A 677 21.85 18.89 -12.96
CA ILE A 677 21.26 19.74 -14.02
C ILE A 677 20.57 20.92 -13.33
N ILE A 678 21.03 22.13 -13.64
CA ILE A 678 20.61 23.40 -13.03
C ILE A 678 19.73 24.26 -13.95
N GLY A 679 19.54 23.85 -15.20
CA GLY A 679 18.73 24.59 -16.17
C GLY A 679 18.50 23.81 -17.47
N SER A 680 17.50 24.23 -18.23
CA SER A 680 17.33 23.85 -19.65
C SER A 680 17.49 25.11 -20.50
N LEU A 681 18.24 25.00 -21.60
CA LEU A 681 18.34 26.00 -22.65
C LEU A 681 17.24 25.83 -23.71
N GLY A 682 16.47 24.74 -23.65
CA GLY A 682 15.40 24.42 -24.58
C GLY A 682 15.85 23.65 -25.83
N TRP A 683 15.01 23.71 -26.86
CA TRP A 683 15.14 22.96 -28.11
C TRP A 683 15.79 23.80 -29.23
N PHE A 684 16.79 23.24 -29.90
CA PHE A 684 17.51 23.87 -31.02
C PHE A 684 17.36 23.03 -32.29
N LEU A 685 17.19 23.67 -33.46
CA LEU A 685 17.14 22.97 -34.76
C LEU A 685 18.55 22.71 -35.31
N SER A 686 18.70 21.55 -35.94
CA SER A 686 19.95 21.03 -36.49
C SER A 686 19.79 20.58 -37.95
N GLY A 687 20.84 20.80 -38.73
CA GLY A 687 20.96 20.38 -40.13
C GLY A 687 20.34 21.34 -41.15
N LYS A 688 20.87 21.32 -42.39
CA LYS A 688 20.53 22.27 -43.47
C LYS A 688 19.05 22.30 -43.86
N GLU A 689 18.30 21.24 -43.61
CA GLU A 689 16.86 21.13 -43.88
C GLU A 689 15.98 21.19 -42.61
N LYS A 690 16.56 21.49 -41.44
CA LYS A 690 15.84 21.59 -40.14
C LYS A 690 15.06 20.32 -39.74
N GLN A 691 15.49 19.15 -40.20
CA GLN A 691 14.83 17.87 -39.93
C GLN A 691 15.24 17.20 -38.60
N HIS A 692 16.10 17.83 -37.79
CA HIS A 692 16.53 17.33 -36.47
C HIS A 692 16.40 18.42 -35.41
N ALA A 693 16.05 18.04 -34.18
CA ALA A 693 16.08 18.94 -33.03
C ALA A 693 16.87 18.34 -31.86
N ILE A 694 17.50 19.19 -31.06
CA ILE A 694 18.21 18.79 -29.83
C ILE A 694 17.72 19.61 -28.64
N GLU A 695 17.38 18.93 -27.54
CA GLU A 695 17.14 19.59 -26.24
C GLU A 695 18.44 19.67 -25.45
N VAL A 696 18.78 20.85 -24.92
CA VAL A 696 20.07 21.08 -24.27
C VAL A 696 19.91 21.54 -22.82
N PHE A 697 20.53 20.80 -21.89
CA PHE A 697 20.52 21.09 -20.46
C PHE A 697 21.86 21.62 -19.95
N ILE A 698 21.83 22.45 -18.90
CA ILE A 698 23.03 22.97 -18.21
C ILE A 698 23.35 22.05 -17.03
N LEU A 699 24.56 21.49 -16.99
CA LEU A 699 25.03 20.61 -15.92
C LEU A 699 26.12 21.29 -15.08
N GLU A 700 25.80 21.59 -13.83
CA GLU A 700 26.83 21.99 -12.86
C GLU A 700 27.70 20.77 -12.51
N THR A 701 28.97 20.79 -12.94
CA THR A 701 29.87 19.66 -12.74
C THR A 701 30.33 19.59 -11.29
N LYS A 702 29.89 18.54 -10.58
CA LYS A 702 30.31 18.27 -9.19
C LYS A 702 31.52 17.33 -9.14
N LYS A 703 31.74 16.48 -10.15
CA LYS A 703 32.86 15.54 -10.21
C LYS A 703 33.27 15.15 -11.64
N GLU A 704 34.57 15.20 -11.91
CA GLU A 704 35.19 14.56 -13.07
C GLU A 704 35.50 13.07 -12.77
N LEU A 705 35.29 12.21 -13.77
CA LEU A 705 35.53 10.77 -13.72
C LEU A 705 36.66 10.35 -14.66
N ASP A 706 37.28 9.22 -14.36
CA ASP A 706 38.00 8.39 -15.33
C ASP A 706 36.95 7.84 -16.33
N TRP A 707 37.09 8.12 -17.63
CA TRP A 707 35.97 7.96 -18.57
C TRP A 707 36.28 7.06 -19.78
N ALA A 708 35.27 6.28 -20.18
CA ALA A 708 35.44 5.21 -21.15
C ALA A 708 35.84 5.69 -22.56
N GLU A 709 35.51 6.93 -22.92
CA GLU A 709 35.79 7.52 -24.24
C GLU A 709 37.09 8.33 -24.31
N GLU A 710 37.95 8.35 -23.28
CA GLU A 710 39.26 9.05 -23.29
C GLU A 710 40.21 8.56 -24.41
N PHE A 711 40.03 7.31 -24.83
CA PHE A 711 40.75 6.70 -25.96
C PHE A 711 40.21 7.12 -27.33
N VAL A 712 39.00 7.71 -27.38
CA VAL A 712 38.26 8.01 -28.61
C VAL A 712 38.15 9.52 -28.86
N ARG A 713 38.01 10.33 -27.80
CA ARG A 713 37.79 11.78 -27.85
C ARG A 713 38.77 12.54 -26.96
N GLU A 714 38.85 13.83 -27.17
CA GLU A 714 39.45 14.78 -26.22
C GLU A 714 38.34 15.58 -25.54
N ARG A 715 38.57 15.97 -24.28
CA ARG A 715 37.71 16.89 -23.52
C ARG A 715 38.55 18.06 -23.03
N GLN A 716 38.03 19.28 -23.13
CA GLN A 716 38.72 20.47 -22.64
C GLN A 716 37.74 21.48 -22.04
N TRP A 717 38.15 22.06 -20.93
CA TRP A 717 37.48 23.20 -20.31
C TRP A 717 37.93 24.48 -20.99
N PHE A 718 36.97 25.27 -21.46
CA PHE A 718 37.19 26.58 -22.08
C PHE A 718 36.46 27.65 -21.27
N PRO A 719 37.05 28.83 -21.03
CA PRO A 719 36.29 30.01 -20.64
C PRO A 719 35.15 30.25 -21.63
N LEU A 720 33.98 30.68 -21.15
CA LEU A 720 32.80 30.84 -22.02
C LEU A 720 33.04 31.87 -23.15
N SER A 721 33.89 32.87 -22.94
CA SER A 721 34.39 33.79 -23.99
C SER A 721 35.12 33.08 -25.12
N ASP A 722 36.00 32.16 -24.75
CA ASP A 722 36.92 31.47 -25.66
C ASP A 722 36.15 30.39 -26.42
N ALA A 723 35.21 29.73 -25.75
CA ALA A 723 34.28 28.77 -26.36
C ALA A 723 33.39 29.42 -27.43
N LEU A 724 32.97 30.68 -27.23
CA LEU A 724 32.20 31.44 -28.23
C LEU A 724 33.04 31.75 -29.48
N THR A 725 34.28 32.22 -29.31
CA THR A 725 35.19 32.45 -30.43
C THR A 725 35.56 31.16 -31.17
N LEU A 726 35.70 30.04 -30.46
CA LEU A 726 35.86 28.71 -31.07
C LEU A 726 34.63 28.27 -31.88
N SER A 727 33.42 28.70 -31.52
CA SER A 727 32.22 28.41 -32.32
C SER A 727 32.05 29.31 -33.54
N ASP A 728 32.57 30.54 -33.54
CA ASP A 728 32.48 31.47 -34.67
C ASP A 728 33.33 31.04 -35.87
N ASP A 729 34.50 30.42 -35.64
CA ASP A 729 35.37 29.86 -36.68
C ASP A 729 34.93 28.46 -37.16
N ALA A 730 34.10 27.75 -36.39
CA ALA A 730 33.66 26.39 -36.68
C ALA A 730 32.33 26.36 -37.45
N SER A 731 32.14 25.38 -38.35
CA SER A 731 30.89 25.22 -39.12
C SER A 731 29.71 24.63 -38.30
N ASN A 732 29.62 24.95 -37.00
CA ASN A 732 28.75 24.32 -36.02
C ASN A 732 27.72 25.32 -35.44
N GLU A 733 26.76 25.72 -36.29
CA GLU A 733 25.66 26.67 -36.02
C GLU A 733 24.86 26.38 -34.72
N ILE A 734 24.90 25.13 -34.22
CA ILE A 734 24.20 24.71 -33.00
C ILE A 734 25.01 25.05 -31.76
N LEU A 735 26.34 24.85 -31.80
CA LEU A 735 27.22 25.18 -30.68
C LEU A 735 27.22 26.68 -30.41
N GLU A 736 27.32 27.50 -31.45
CA GLU A 736 27.23 28.97 -31.37
C GLU A 736 25.92 29.41 -30.70
N LYS A 737 24.76 28.87 -31.12
CA LYS A 737 23.45 29.17 -30.53
C LYS A 737 23.34 28.72 -29.08
N VAL A 738 23.86 27.56 -28.74
CA VAL A 738 23.84 27.02 -27.37
C VAL A 738 24.72 27.86 -26.44
N LEU A 739 25.94 28.19 -26.86
CA LEU A 739 26.87 28.99 -26.06
C LEU A 739 26.43 30.45 -25.93
N SER A 740 25.86 31.05 -26.97
CA SER A 740 25.31 32.41 -26.91
C SER A 740 24.06 32.49 -26.01
N THR A 741 23.18 31.49 -26.08
CA THR A 741 22.03 31.36 -25.16
C THR A 741 22.51 31.18 -23.71
N LEU A 742 23.53 30.36 -23.47
CA LEU A 742 24.14 30.17 -22.16
C LEU A 742 24.79 31.47 -21.63
N SER A 743 25.49 32.22 -22.48
CA SER A 743 26.09 33.52 -22.14
C SER A 743 25.03 34.56 -21.75
N ASN A 744 23.94 34.66 -22.53
CA ASN A 744 22.79 35.50 -22.19
C ASN A 744 22.16 35.09 -20.85
N TRP A 745 22.00 33.80 -20.61
CA TRP A 745 21.48 33.26 -19.35
C TRP A 745 22.36 33.65 -18.15
N PHE A 746 23.69 33.50 -18.24
CA PHE A 746 24.62 33.98 -17.22
C PHE A 746 24.54 35.50 -16.99
N GLN A 747 24.42 36.30 -18.04
CA GLN A 747 24.27 37.76 -17.92
C GLN A 747 22.97 38.17 -17.23
N MET A 748 21.85 37.48 -17.53
CA MET A 748 20.58 37.70 -16.84
C MET A 748 20.68 37.32 -15.35
N SER A 749 21.28 36.17 -15.04
CA SER A 749 21.48 35.74 -13.65
C SER A 749 22.37 36.69 -12.84
N LYS A 750 23.41 37.30 -13.44
CA LYS A 750 24.22 38.35 -12.80
C LYS A 750 23.42 39.63 -12.52
N ARG A 751 22.48 40.03 -13.39
CA ARG A 751 21.63 41.21 -13.17
C ARG A 751 20.63 40.99 -12.03
N GLU A 752 20.05 39.79 -11.93
CA GLU A 752 19.12 39.46 -10.84
C GLU A 752 19.79 39.38 -9.47
N SER A 753 21.04 38.92 -9.37
CA SER A 753 21.79 38.96 -8.11
C SER A 753 22.17 40.38 -7.72
N SER A 754 22.65 41.22 -8.66
CA SER A 754 22.94 42.63 -8.37
C SER A 754 21.72 43.42 -7.86
N GLN A 755 20.51 43.16 -8.38
CA GLN A 755 19.28 43.81 -7.87
C GLN A 755 18.85 43.36 -6.45
N LYS A 756 19.26 42.16 -6.02
CA LYS A 756 19.03 41.68 -4.64
C LYS A 756 20.01 42.31 -3.65
N ASP A 757 21.22 42.65 -4.07
CA ASP A 757 22.20 43.34 -3.22
C ASP A 757 21.88 44.84 -3.04
N ASP A 758 21.43 45.54 -4.08
CA ASP A 758 20.99 46.94 -3.95
C ASP A 758 19.75 47.12 -3.05
N THR A 759 18.94 46.07 -2.86
CA THR A 759 17.79 46.08 -1.93
C THR A 759 18.14 45.66 -0.50
N SER A 760 19.32 45.07 -0.25
CA SER A 760 19.80 44.73 1.09
C SER A 760 20.71 45.81 1.71
N ASN A 761 21.35 46.65 0.88
CA ASN A 761 22.38 47.61 1.31
C ASN A 761 21.86 48.89 1.99
N ASN A 762 20.54 49.04 2.19
CA ASN A 762 19.94 50.25 2.77
C ASN A 762 19.66 50.15 4.28
N ASN A 763 20.28 49.18 4.97
CA ASN A 763 20.03 48.90 6.39
C ASN A 763 21.26 48.34 7.15
N SER A 764 22.45 48.90 6.97
CA SER A 764 23.50 48.88 8.02
C SER A 764 24.63 49.90 7.77
N VAL A 765 24.71 50.94 8.59
CA VAL A 765 25.93 51.78 8.71
C VAL A 765 26.26 51.99 10.18
N HIS A 766 27.34 51.32 10.59
CA HIS A 766 28.21 51.54 11.76
C HIS A 766 27.62 51.52 13.19
N HIS A 767 28.13 50.58 13.98
CA HIS A 767 28.76 50.91 15.26
C HIS A 767 29.90 49.94 15.59
N GLU A 768 31.14 50.44 15.61
CA GLU A 768 32.13 50.09 16.65
C GLU A 768 33.33 51.05 16.60
N ASN A 769 33.47 51.91 17.63
CA ASN A 769 34.69 52.12 18.42
C ASN A 769 34.66 53.45 19.23
N GLY A 770 35.14 53.39 20.48
CA GLY A 770 35.97 54.45 21.07
C GLY A 770 35.32 55.59 21.87
N LEU A 771 35.22 55.38 23.19
CA LEU A 771 35.63 56.29 24.30
C LEU A 771 35.50 57.83 24.20
N GLN A 772 34.92 58.40 25.28
CA GLN A 772 35.06 59.81 25.76
C GLN A 772 34.40 60.89 24.86
N THR A 773 33.84 62.01 25.35
CA THR A 773 33.90 62.71 26.65
C THR A 773 32.62 63.58 26.81
N GLU A 774 32.36 64.17 28.00
CA GLU A 774 31.80 65.54 28.26
C GLU A 774 30.73 66.18 27.31
N ILE A 775 29.72 66.99 27.66
CA ILE A 775 29.20 67.69 28.86
C ILE A 775 27.98 68.53 28.36
N VAL A 776 26.87 68.55 29.12
CA VAL A 776 25.97 69.72 29.39
C VAL A 776 25.10 70.38 28.27
N ASP A 777 23.83 70.63 28.65
CA ASP A 777 22.87 71.65 28.16
C ASP A 777 22.34 71.63 26.70
N THR A 778 21.12 72.12 26.39
CA THR A 778 19.99 72.62 27.21
C THR A 778 18.64 72.54 26.45
N MET A 779 17.54 72.41 27.22
CA MET A 779 16.26 73.14 27.13
C MET A 779 15.37 73.21 25.85
N VAL A 780 14.05 73.05 26.14
CA VAL A 780 12.93 73.94 25.72
C VAL A 780 12.37 73.75 24.30
N ASP A 781 11.05 73.67 24.06
CA ASP A 781 9.87 73.93 24.93
C ASP A 781 8.61 73.16 24.48
N LYS A 782 7.68 72.95 25.42
CA LYS A 782 6.18 73.04 25.33
C LYS A 782 5.40 72.40 24.16
N ASN A 783 4.18 71.86 24.33
CA ASN A 783 3.18 71.90 25.42
C ASN A 783 2.52 70.50 25.52
N GLU A 784 2.17 69.97 26.70
CA GLU A 784 0.88 70.17 27.42
C GLU A 784 -0.38 69.96 26.55
N SER A 785 -1.46 69.29 26.97
CA SER A 785 -1.82 68.51 28.18
C SER A 785 -3.16 67.75 27.84
N ALA A 786 -3.82 66.89 28.62
CA ALA A 786 -3.74 66.58 30.06
C ALA A 786 -4.25 65.14 30.37
N SER A 787 -3.83 64.64 31.55
CA SER A 787 -4.46 63.74 32.53
C SER A 787 -5.85 63.12 32.24
N ALA A 788 -6.13 61.83 32.48
CA ALA A 788 -5.90 60.96 33.66
C ALA A 788 -6.91 61.15 34.83
N GLU A 789 -7.05 60.10 35.67
CA GLU A 789 -7.99 59.86 36.81
C GLU A 789 -9.27 59.05 36.50
N MET A 790 -9.78 58.14 37.35
CA MET A 790 -9.22 57.43 38.52
C MET A 790 -10.01 56.12 38.83
N SER A 791 -9.36 55.22 39.58
CA SER A 791 -9.84 54.15 40.51
C SER A 791 -11.34 54.05 40.90
N ALA A 792 -11.93 52.94 41.39
CA ALA A 792 -11.37 51.86 42.24
C ALA A 792 -12.35 50.65 42.47
N VAL A 793 -11.90 49.64 43.25
CA VAL A 793 -12.72 48.71 44.12
C VAL A 793 -13.60 47.66 43.39
N SER A 794 -13.13 46.41 43.17
CA SER A 794 -13.21 45.20 44.04
C SER A 794 -14.64 44.64 44.24
N ALA A 795 -14.95 43.34 44.33
CA ALA A 795 -14.21 42.06 44.41
C ALA A 795 -15.11 40.96 43.73
N GLU A 796 -14.84 39.65 43.62
CA GLU A 796 -13.99 38.75 44.42
C GLU A 796 -13.75 37.43 43.63
N ASN A 797 -12.50 36.92 43.65
CA ASN A 797 -11.98 35.54 43.54
C ASN A 797 -12.58 34.52 42.52
N GLU A 798 -11.81 33.91 41.60
CA GLU A 798 -10.71 32.92 41.80
C GLU A 798 -11.20 31.54 42.33
N SER A 799 -10.66 30.36 41.96
CA SER A 799 -9.40 30.01 41.28
C SER A 799 -9.46 28.67 40.51
N THR A 800 -8.95 28.68 39.27
CA THR A 800 -8.06 27.72 38.56
C THR A 800 -7.96 26.20 38.90
N ASP A 801 -7.84 25.41 37.81
CA ASP A 801 -6.96 24.25 37.57
C ASP A 801 -6.26 23.51 38.73
N TYR A 802 -6.21 22.17 38.64
CA TYR A 802 -4.93 21.42 38.76
C TYR A 802 -4.96 20.06 38.02
N ARG A 803 -3.77 19.48 37.84
CA ARG A 803 -3.43 18.35 36.95
C ARG A 803 -2.91 17.15 37.75
N VAL A 804 -3.12 15.94 37.22
CA VAL A 804 -2.15 14.80 37.15
C VAL A 804 -1.96 13.82 38.34
N GLU A 805 -1.80 12.52 37.98
CA GLU A 805 -1.23 11.33 38.68
C GLU A 805 -1.90 10.80 39.96
N GLU A 806 -2.45 9.58 39.96
CA GLU A 806 -1.84 8.21 40.06
C GLU A 806 -1.72 7.69 41.51
N MET A 807 -2.41 6.57 41.81
CA MET A 807 -1.94 5.37 42.56
C MET A 807 -3.15 4.42 42.74
N VAL A 808 -3.09 3.18 42.22
CA VAL A 808 -2.62 1.95 42.91
C VAL A 808 -3.44 1.59 44.15
N ASN A 809 -4.09 0.41 44.10
CA ASN A 809 -4.80 -0.21 45.22
C ASN A 809 -4.38 -1.69 45.30
N PRO A 810 -3.85 -2.20 46.42
CA PRO A 810 -3.62 -3.62 46.63
C PRO A 810 -4.75 -4.31 47.41
N VAL A 811 -4.88 -5.60 47.09
CA VAL A 811 -5.69 -6.67 47.68
C VAL A 811 -5.70 -6.71 49.22
N GLU A 812 -6.86 -7.01 49.84
CA GLU A 812 -6.95 -8.05 50.89
C GLU A 812 -8.36 -8.63 51.12
N ASN A 813 -8.41 -9.80 51.78
CA ASN A 813 -9.57 -10.70 51.88
C ASN A 813 -10.47 -10.41 53.10
N GLY A 814 -11.75 -10.80 53.05
CA GLY A 814 -12.64 -10.72 54.22
C GLY A 814 -14.03 -11.36 54.06
N THR A 815 -14.16 -12.58 54.57
CA THR A 815 -15.37 -13.35 54.93
C THR A 815 -16.68 -12.57 55.26
N GLY A 816 -17.84 -13.06 54.79
CA GLY A 816 -19.20 -12.64 55.26
C GLY A 816 -19.61 -13.25 56.61
N PRO A 817 -20.91 -13.49 56.94
CA PRO A 817 -22.16 -13.22 56.20
C PRO A 817 -23.32 -12.57 57.04
N ALA A 818 -24.48 -12.33 56.41
CA ALA A 818 -25.81 -12.04 57.02
C ALA A 818 -25.93 -10.71 57.83
N THR A 819 -27.09 -10.13 58.16
CA THR A 819 -28.49 -10.62 58.17
C THR A 819 -29.49 -9.46 57.92
N LEU A 820 -30.75 -9.79 57.58
CA LEU A 820 -31.91 -8.88 57.55
C LEU A 820 -32.27 -8.29 58.92
N LEU A 821 -32.94 -7.13 58.93
CA LEU A 821 -34.07 -6.69 59.78
C LEU A 821 -34.37 -5.21 59.43
N GLU A 822 -35.43 -4.93 58.67
CA GLU A 822 -36.78 -4.56 59.12
C GLU A 822 -37.04 -3.05 59.29
N SER A 823 -37.97 -2.59 58.43
CA SER A 823 -38.85 -1.41 58.49
C SER A 823 -39.38 -1.09 59.91
N PRO A 824 -39.96 0.12 60.18
CA PRO A 824 -41.42 0.24 59.94
C PRO A 824 -42.08 1.65 59.76
N LEU A 825 -43.20 1.69 59.00
CA LEU A 825 -44.37 2.61 59.11
C LEU A 825 -44.16 4.11 58.72
N LYS A 826 -45.17 4.92 58.30
CA LYS A 826 -46.62 4.76 58.01
C LYS A 826 -47.01 5.89 57.00
N MET A 827 -47.57 5.63 55.82
CA MET A 827 -48.99 5.36 55.49
C MET A 827 -50.03 6.47 55.78
N LYS A 828 -50.74 6.92 54.72
CA LYS A 828 -52.23 7.05 54.57
C LYS A 828 -52.53 7.50 53.12
N SER A 829 -53.13 6.67 52.23
CA SER A 829 -54.56 6.30 52.07
C SER A 829 -55.42 7.47 51.55
N SER A 830 -56.31 7.35 50.54
CA SER A 830 -57.26 6.26 50.16
C SER A 830 -57.44 6.17 48.63
N ALA A 831 -57.62 5.02 47.95
CA ALA A 831 -58.68 3.97 48.05
C ALA A 831 -60.06 4.45 47.54
N SER A 832 -60.92 3.66 46.87
CA SER A 832 -60.89 2.26 46.36
C SER A 832 -61.71 2.22 45.02
N SER A 833 -62.09 1.12 44.35
CA SER A 833 -61.95 -0.36 44.41
C SER A 833 -62.19 -0.90 42.95
N GLU A 834 -62.06 -2.17 42.53
CA GLU A 834 -62.93 -3.39 42.67
C GLU A 834 -62.64 -4.26 41.40
N SER A 835 -62.85 -5.59 41.26
CA SER A 835 -62.85 -6.75 42.18
C SER A 835 -62.92 -8.09 41.40
N LEU A 836 -62.06 -9.09 41.75
CA LEU A 836 -62.26 -10.56 41.60
C LEU A 836 -62.26 -11.14 40.13
N GLN A 837 -61.96 -12.42 39.82
CA GLN A 837 -61.72 -13.66 40.61
C GLN A 837 -60.98 -14.79 39.82
N GLY A 838 -60.22 -15.67 40.50
CA GLY A 838 -59.81 -17.05 40.10
C GLY A 838 -58.65 -17.24 39.09
N LEU A 839 -57.90 -18.36 38.99
CA LEU A 839 -57.44 -19.45 39.88
C LEU A 839 -56.64 -20.45 38.99
N SER A 840 -55.47 -20.95 39.45
CA SER A 840 -54.78 -22.24 39.07
C SER A 840 -54.45 -22.56 37.59
N HIS A 841 -53.21 -22.90 37.16
CA HIS A 841 -52.52 -24.19 37.45
C HIS A 841 -51.07 -24.29 36.86
N ILE A 842 -50.18 -25.02 37.57
CA ILE A 842 -49.14 -25.99 37.08
C ILE A 842 -47.87 -25.49 36.32
N LEU A 843 -46.75 -25.53 37.05
CA LEU A 843 -45.42 -26.06 36.63
C LEU A 843 -45.42 -27.61 36.81
N PRO A 844 -44.54 -28.46 36.21
CA PRO A 844 -43.06 -28.31 36.30
C PRO A 844 -42.13 -29.04 35.27
N ASN A 845 -40.81 -29.00 35.55
CA ASN A 845 -39.77 -30.01 35.26
C ASN A 845 -39.24 -30.18 33.81
N LEU A 846 -37.99 -30.65 33.56
CA LEU A 846 -37.02 -31.36 34.43
C LEU A 846 -35.53 -31.05 34.06
N GLU A 847 -34.60 -31.31 34.98
CA GLU A 847 -33.14 -31.26 34.78
C GLU A 847 -32.51 -32.61 34.36
N GLN A 848 -31.19 -32.58 34.10
CA GLN A 848 -30.20 -33.68 34.22
C GLN A 848 -30.23 -34.88 33.25
N HIS A 849 -29.10 -35.11 32.55
CA HIS A 849 -28.26 -36.28 32.85
C HIS A 849 -26.82 -36.17 32.29
N GLN A 850 -25.88 -36.85 32.96
CA GLN A 850 -24.47 -36.99 32.57
C GLN A 850 -24.19 -38.35 31.89
N GLN A 851 -23.21 -38.35 30.98
CA GLN A 851 -22.21 -39.43 30.75
C GLN A 851 -22.67 -40.77 30.11
N PRO A 852 -21.73 -41.58 29.56
CA PRO A 852 -21.95 -42.31 28.30
C PRO A 852 -22.05 -43.85 28.41
N SER A 853 -22.40 -44.50 27.28
CA SER A 853 -22.21 -45.94 27.09
C SER A 853 -21.94 -46.32 25.62
N ASP A 854 -20.77 -46.91 25.40
CA ASP A 854 -20.39 -47.99 24.48
C ASP A 854 -21.13 -48.29 23.15
N SER A 855 -20.30 -48.46 22.11
CA SER A 855 -20.41 -49.40 20.98
C SER A 855 -21.66 -49.37 20.06
N THR A 856 -21.46 -48.96 18.81
CA THR A 856 -21.14 -49.91 17.72
C THR A 856 -20.46 -49.21 16.53
#